data_AF-A0A9P4DQ67-F1
#
_entry.id   AF-A0A9P4DQ67-F1
#
_cell.length_a   1.000
_cell.length_b   1.000
_cell.length_c   1.000
_cell.angle_alpha   90.00
_cell.angle_beta   90.00
_cell.angle_gamma   90.00
#
_symmetry.space_group_name_H-M   'P 1'
#
loop_
_entity.id
_entity.type
_entity.pdbx_description
1 polymer ?
#
loop_
_entity_poly.entity_id
_entity_poly.type
_entity_poly.pdbx_seq_one_letter_code
_entity_poly.pdbx_strand_id
1 'polypeptide(L)'
;MLAAGSVIFARSGMQAPGQEPEPEKKLIDLKSDNMGPIAPGDSVIFLVGNFAAQHNGAVITCDSAVRYSDMRIEFFGNVLINKNTTYIYGDRAEYNGELNEARVYSDIVKVVDGDATLYTYRFVFNTKENIGQFADGGVLINRDNRLESVRGYYYANTKDLVCVDRVEMRNDEYELKGDSVVYNMATDNAFFFENTNIWNKDGDYLYADRGAYDKADTLYRVTRNGYVLTEKQEMWSDSIDYFRAKDHVVLWRDIQIDDTEHKVLAFGDYGEYWKEPGDIFLTRRPSVVSYDLTQGDSLFMRADSMFLFTVNENARRRAEEKAAADSLARMGADSLQRPDSLGQHPDGLAATAGPEEGRTEPGLHPGDAADSLASTGGADSLAAGSGSDSRTHGSPRADSLRMADSLSVPGSLPDSLDRAADTLTVAQRKALLKEAARKAKAEKKAAAAKIKKAQLDSIAVRRKEKTTAKLLLQKEREEARLAARRLKAASKLKARQARAARKGKVIPVDSAALRELDSLIEMNMAEQDSLLNLLADSLLSDTTAMALPADSVDSLALPRDSIYRLMKGYRDVRIFRSDFQTVCDSIVAISTDSTIHLYIDPVLWNQSNQITSDVMDIFTERQQIKRAEFIGSPMMASQLDTTHYNQVAGKTMTAYFYNNQIYRNDVNGNAQTIYYMQDGEPPEITMMGVIESGDCSFYIEDKQVVQITYRTEPVYNFYPMDDIPPTQDLYLKGFKWEGARRPVQADVFDRRIRPSQRKERTRLRHPDFPIMMRIEEHKKRLIEQRRWADRNDQVDPLTVEWMRELGYEVGQPREPQRPAPQAE
;
A
#
# COMPACT_ATOMS: atom_id res chain seq x y z
N MET A 1 21.31 49.89 -34.47
CA MET A 1 22.38 50.59 -35.21
C MET A 1 23.44 49.56 -35.55
N LEU A 2 23.54 49.16 -36.83
CA LEU A 2 24.63 49.48 -37.78
C LEU A 2 25.89 48.63 -37.51
N ALA A 3 26.55 47.95 -38.44
CA ALA A 3 26.46 47.77 -39.90
C ALA A 3 27.34 46.53 -40.22
N ALA A 4 26.93 45.57 -41.07
CA ALA A 4 27.16 45.52 -42.51
C ALA A 4 28.58 45.93 -42.96
N GLY A 5 29.34 44.97 -43.49
CA GLY A 5 30.63 45.17 -44.16
C GLY A 5 30.99 43.94 -45.00
N SER A 6 30.56 43.94 -46.26
CA SER A 6 30.92 43.00 -47.31
C SER A 6 32.24 43.41 -47.98
N VAL A 7 33.11 42.45 -48.30
CA VAL A 7 34.14 42.58 -49.36
C VAL A 7 34.25 41.24 -50.10
N ILE A 8 34.27 41.33 -51.43
CA ILE A 8 34.33 40.25 -52.43
C ILE A 8 35.78 40.02 -52.91
N PHE A 9 35.99 38.83 -53.47
CA PHE A 9 36.99 38.34 -54.46
C PHE A 9 37.89 37.23 -53.87
N ALA A 10 38.27 36.12 -54.52
CA ALA A 10 37.84 35.33 -55.68
C ALA A 10 38.90 34.20 -55.83
N ARG A 11 38.46 32.93 -55.93
CA ARG A 11 39.12 31.71 -56.47
C ARG A 11 40.64 31.51 -56.31
N SER A 12 41.00 30.38 -55.66
CA SER A 12 41.60 29.21 -56.33
C SER A 12 41.62 28.01 -55.38
N GLY A 13 41.35 26.82 -55.90
CA GLY A 13 40.86 25.68 -55.14
C GLY A 13 41.85 25.00 -54.19
N MET A 14 41.26 24.38 -53.17
CA MET A 14 41.73 23.15 -52.54
C MET A 14 40.48 22.38 -52.14
N GLN A 15 40.38 21.15 -52.63
CA GLN A 15 39.30 20.22 -52.41
C GLN A 15 39.45 19.64 -50.99
N ALA A 16 38.40 19.75 -50.18
CA ALA A 16 38.29 19.10 -48.88
C ALA A 16 37.28 17.92 -48.98
N PRO A 17 37.43 16.88 -48.16
CA PRO A 17 37.10 15.51 -48.51
C PRO A 17 35.63 15.13 -48.29
N GLY A 18 35.13 14.28 -49.19
CA GLY A 18 34.08 13.28 -48.93
C GLY A 18 32.81 13.78 -48.25
N GLN A 19 31.93 14.46 -48.99
CA GLN A 19 30.50 14.26 -48.74
C GLN A 19 30.21 12.79 -49.00
N GLU A 20 29.78 12.06 -47.96
CA GLU A 20 29.00 10.83 -48.17
C GLU A 20 27.92 11.18 -49.19
N PRO A 21 27.73 10.36 -50.25
CA PRO A 21 26.68 10.64 -51.22
C PRO A 21 25.37 10.76 -50.44
N GLU A 22 24.64 11.87 -50.63
CA GLU A 22 23.26 11.93 -50.14
C GLU A 22 22.57 10.64 -50.60
N PRO A 23 21.90 9.89 -49.69
CA PRO A 23 21.23 8.67 -50.09
C PRO A 23 20.30 9.04 -51.24
N GLU A 24 20.49 8.41 -52.40
CA GLU A 24 19.65 8.65 -53.57
C GLU A 24 18.19 8.63 -53.13
N LYS A 25 17.47 9.73 -53.37
CA LYS A 25 16.06 9.83 -52.99
C LYS A 25 15.32 8.69 -53.69
N LYS A 26 14.86 7.72 -52.90
CA LYS A 26 14.13 6.58 -53.43
C LYS A 26 12.83 7.11 -54.04
N LEU A 27 12.61 6.81 -55.31
CA LEU A 27 11.38 7.20 -56.00
C LEU A 27 10.21 6.35 -55.48
N ILE A 28 8.99 6.82 -55.70
CA ILE A 28 7.79 6.04 -55.34
C ILE A 28 7.57 4.96 -56.40
N ASP A 29 7.66 3.70 -56.00
CA ASP A 29 7.30 2.55 -56.83
C ASP A 29 5.78 2.44 -56.92
N LEU A 30 5.21 2.18 -58.10
CA LEU A 30 3.74 2.09 -58.26
C LEU A 30 3.33 1.03 -59.29
N LYS A 31 2.12 0.48 -59.11
CA LYS A 31 1.41 -0.34 -60.10
C LYS A 31 -0.07 0.05 -60.17
N SER A 32 -0.68 -0.09 -61.33
CA SER A 32 -2.11 0.15 -61.57
C SER A 32 -2.57 -0.62 -62.81
N ASP A 33 -3.83 -1.03 -62.85
CA ASP A 33 -4.42 -1.66 -64.05
C ASP A 33 -4.59 -0.68 -65.22
N ASN A 34 -4.95 0.57 -64.91
CA ASN A 34 -5.14 1.63 -65.91
C ASN A 34 -4.43 2.91 -65.47
N MET A 35 -3.58 3.47 -66.36
CA MET A 35 -2.88 4.71 -66.12
C MET A 35 -2.76 5.57 -67.38
N GLY A 36 -2.86 6.89 -67.23
CA GLY A 36 -2.72 7.84 -68.33
C GLY A 36 -2.71 9.30 -67.86
N PRO A 37 -2.34 10.26 -68.73
CA PRO A 37 -2.37 11.67 -68.38
C PRO A 37 -3.82 12.18 -68.29
N ILE A 38 -4.09 13.11 -67.37
CA ILE A 38 -5.44 13.67 -67.17
C ILE A 38 -5.93 14.44 -68.42
N ALA A 39 -5.04 15.18 -69.08
CA ALA A 39 -5.23 15.71 -70.41
C ALA A 39 -4.00 15.44 -71.30
N PRO A 40 -4.14 15.38 -72.65
CA PRO A 40 -3.01 15.19 -73.54
C PRO A 40 -1.91 16.24 -73.31
N GLY A 41 -0.74 15.82 -72.81
CA GLY A 41 0.40 16.69 -72.52
C GLY A 41 0.61 17.03 -71.03
N ASP A 42 -0.31 16.63 -70.14
CA ASP A 42 -0.16 16.85 -68.69
C ASP A 42 0.88 15.91 -68.07
N SER A 43 1.68 16.43 -67.13
CA SER A 43 2.59 15.64 -66.29
C SER A 43 1.87 14.90 -65.16
N VAL A 44 0.59 15.21 -64.94
CA VAL A 44 -0.27 14.61 -63.92
C VAL A 44 -0.96 13.38 -64.51
N ILE A 45 -0.82 12.24 -63.84
CA ILE A 45 -1.41 10.98 -64.29
C ILE A 45 -2.51 10.49 -63.34
N PHE A 46 -3.57 9.94 -63.91
CA PHE A 46 -4.58 9.18 -63.16
C PHE A 46 -4.18 7.71 -63.11
N LEU A 47 -4.55 7.04 -62.02
CA LEU A 47 -4.22 5.65 -61.71
C LEU A 47 -5.50 5.00 -61.15
N VAL A 48 -6.04 4.00 -61.84
CA VAL A 48 -7.33 3.37 -61.49
C VAL A 48 -7.23 1.85 -61.62
N GLY A 49 -7.82 1.13 -60.65
CA GLY A 49 -7.90 -0.33 -60.63
C GLY A 49 -6.62 -1.00 -60.10
N ASN A 50 -6.79 -1.88 -59.10
CA ASN A 50 -5.74 -2.62 -58.38
C ASN A 50 -4.46 -1.80 -58.13
N PHE A 51 -4.64 -0.56 -57.68
CA PHE A 51 -3.56 0.38 -57.51
C PHE A 51 -2.81 0.15 -56.19
N ALA A 52 -1.48 0.15 -56.26
CA ALA A 52 -0.61 0.15 -55.10
C ALA A 52 0.60 1.06 -55.34
N ALA A 53 1.00 1.80 -54.31
CA ALA A 53 2.24 2.56 -54.27
C ALA A 53 3.10 2.09 -53.09
N GLN A 54 4.42 2.06 -53.29
CA GLN A 54 5.39 1.70 -52.27
C GLN A 54 6.43 2.81 -52.15
N HIS A 55 6.71 3.23 -50.91
CA HIS A 55 7.86 4.08 -50.61
C HIS A 55 8.31 3.86 -49.16
N ASN A 56 9.62 3.80 -48.92
CA ASN A 56 10.23 3.52 -47.61
C ASN A 56 9.75 2.20 -46.96
N GLY A 57 9.26 1.22 -47.72
CA GLY A 57 8.67 -0.01 -47.19
C GLY A 57 7.22 0.12 -46.72
N ALA A 58 6.61 1.30 -46.79
CA ALA A 58 5.17 1.46 -46.64
C ALA A 58 4.49 1.16 -47.97
N VAL A 59 3.36 0.46 -47.94
CA VAL A 59 2.49 0.23 -49.10
C VAL A 59 1.16 0.94 -48.90
N ILE A 60 0.70 1.63 -49.94
CA ILE A 60 -0.57 2.35 -49.94
C ILE A 60 -1.44 1.81 -51.09
N THR A 61 -2.63 1.31 -50.77
CA THR A 61 -3.63 0.84 -51.74
C THR A 61 -4.89 1.70 -51.66
N CYS A 62 -5.62 1.83 -52.77
CA CYS A 62 -6.88 2.57 -52.87
C CYS A 62 -7.63 2.23 -54.16
N ASP A 63 -8.84 2.78 -54.34
CA ASP A 63 -9.64 2.58 -55.56
C ASP A 63 -9.07 3.36 -56.76
N SER A 64 -8.62 4.61 -56.51
CA SER A 64 -8.07 5.50 -57.53
C SER A 64 -7.04 6.47 -56.95
N ALA A 65 -6.06 6.90 -57.75
CA ALA A 65 -5.04 7.85 -57.34
C ALA A 65 -4.70 8.85 -58.45
N VAL A 66 -4.20 10.01 -58.04
CA VAL A 66 -3.67 11.06 -58.91
C VAL A 66 -2.23 11.33 -58.52
N ARG A 67 -1.30 11.15 -59.46
CA ARG A 67 0.13 11.43 -59.25
C ARG A 67 0.48 12.75 -59.92
N TYR A 68 0.91 13.72 -59.11
CA TYR A 68 1.32 15.05 -59.56
C TYR A 68 2.81 15.14 -59.93
N SER A 69 3.63 14.30 -59.30
CA SER A 69 5.09 14.19 -59.55
C SER A 69 5.59 12.84 -59.03
N ASP A 70 6.86 12.52 -59.26
CA ASP A 70 7.46 11.27 -58.77
C ASP A 70 7.50 11.14 -57.23
N MET A 71 7.21 12.23 -56.51
CA MET A 71 7.21 12.27 -55.04
C MET A 71 5.89 12.79 -54.45
N ARG A 72 4.84 13.02 -55.24
CA ARG A 72 3.52 13.47 -54.74
C ARG A 72 2.38 12.71 -55.38
N ILE A 73 1.64 11.99 -54.55
CA ILE A 73 0.48 11.19 -54.94
C ILE A 73 -0.68 11.47 -53.99
N GLU A 74 -1.87 11.55 -54.55
CA GLU A 74 -3.12 11.63 -53.82
C GLU A 74 -3.97 10.38 -54.10
N PHE A 75 -4.54 9.82 -53.04
CA PHE A 75 -5.23 8.53 -53.03
C PHE A 75 -6.69 8.76 -52.66
N PHE A 76 -7.61 8.10 -53.36
CA PHE A 76 -9.05 8.28 -53.21
C PHE A 76 -9.77 6.93 -53.19
N GLY A 77 -10.70 6.79 -52.23
CA GLY A 77 -11.54 5.61 -52.06
C GLY A 77 -10.79 4.47 -51.40
N ASN A 78 -11.35 3.93 -50.32
CA ASN A 78 -10.84 2.76 -49.60
C ASN A 78 -9.32 2.78 -49.35
N VAL A 79 -8.77 3.93 -48.96
CA VAL A 79 -7.32 4.06 -48.73
C VAL A 79 -6.90 3.16 -47.57
N LEU A 80 -5.89 2.33 -47.81
CA LEU A 80 -5.22 1.52 -46.81
C LEU A 80 -3.72 1.74 -46.91
N ILE A 81 -3.10 2.16 -45.81
CA ILE A 81 -1.64 2.24 -45.67
C ILE A 81 -1.21 1.11 -44.75
N ASN A 82 -0.30 0.26 -45.22
CA ASN A 82 0.34 -0.74 -44.39
C ASN A 82 1.86 -0.48 -44.29
N LYS A 83 2.37 -0.56 -43.06
CA LYS A 83 3.79 -0.44 -42.73
C LYS A 83 4.10 -1.35 -41.56
N ASN A 84 4.98 -2.34 -41.76
CA ASN A 84 5.22 -3.42 -40.80
C ASN A 84 3.89 -4.04 -40.30
N THR A 85 3.65 -3.97 -38.99
CA THR A 85 2.44 -4.46 -38.32
C THR A 85 1.32 -3.41 -38.26
N THR A 86 1.58 -2.18 -38.69
CA THR A 86 0.65 -1.04 -38.62
C THR A 86 -0.19 -0.94 -39.89
N TYR A 87 -1.51 -0.86 -39.73
CA TYR A 87 -2.50 -0.63 -40.78
C TYR A 87 -3.26 0.67 -40.50
N ILE A 88 -3.37 1.55 -41.48
CA ILE A 88 -4.08 2.83 -41.37
C ILE A 88 -5.15 2.88 -42.45
N TYR A 89 -6.40 3.08 -42.04
CA TYR A 89 -7.58 3.07 -42.91
C TYR A 89 -8.17 4.48 -43.01
N GLY A 90 -8.44 4.93 -44.24
CA GLY A 90 -9.12 6.20 -44.52
C GLY A 90 -9.84 6.19 -45.87
N ASP A 91 -10.42 7.34 -46.23
CA ASP A 91 -11.17 7.52 -47.48
C ASP A 91 -10.36 8.27 -48.53
N ARG A 92 -9.42 9.12 -48.09
CA ARG A 92 -8.49 9.86 -48.93
C ARG A 92 -7.15 9.97 -48.22
N ALA A 93 -6.05 10.00 -48.97
CA ALA A 93 -4.74 10.35 -48.41
C ALA A 93 -3.93 11.21 -49.37
N GLU A 94 -3.04 12.02 -48.81
CA GLU A 94 -2.04 12.77 -49.54
C GLU A 94 -0.66 12.30 -49.09
N TYR A 95 0.17 11.84 -50.03
CA TYR A 95 1.54 11.43 -49.75
C TYR A 95 2.54 12.39 -50.37
N ASN A 96 3.45 12.88 -49.53
CA ASN A 96 4.59 13.69 -49.93
C ASN A 96 5.89 12.95 -49.61
N GLY A 97 6.50 12.35 -50.63
CA GLY A 97 7.75 11.61 -50.52
C GLY A 97 8.94 12.48 -50.12
N GLU A 98 8.92 13.80 -50.36
CA GLU A 98 9.99 14.71 -49.92
C GLU A 98 10.01 14.84 -48.39
N LEU A 99 8.83 14.82 -47.77
CA LEU A 99 8.66 14.85 -46.31
C LEU A 99 8.52 13.45 -45.71
N ASN A 100 8.36 12.42 -46.54
CA ASN A 100 7.98 11.05 -46.17
C ASN A 100 6.65 11.00 -45.38
N GLU A 101 5.75 11.94 -45.64
CA GLU A 101 4.55 12.17 -44.84
C GLU A 101 3.29 11.74 -45.61
N ALA A 102 2.47 10.88 -44.99
CA ALA A 102 1.14 10.52 -45.43
C ALA A 102 0.08 11.18 -44.54
N ARG A 103 -0.73 12.08 -45.10
CA ARG A 103 -1.88 12.69 -44.42
C ARG A 103 -3.12 11.90 -44.79
N VAL A 104 -3.82 11.36 -43.80
CA VAL A 104 -5.00 10.51 -44.00
C VAL A 104 -6.25 11.28 -43.60
N TYR A 105 -7.25 11.25 -44.48
CA TYR A 105 -8.53 11.92 -44.33
C TYR A 105 -9.67 10.89 -44.39
N SER A 106 -10.54 10.96 -43.39
CA SER A 106 -11.82 10.25 -43.32
C SER A 106 -12.69 10.97 -42.29
N ASP A 107 -14.00 10.70 -42.27
CA ASP A 107 -14.83 11.14 -41.15
C ASP A 107 -14.32 10.52 -39.81
N ILE A 108 -13.79 9.30 -39.85
CA ILE A 108 -13.05 8.66 -38.74
C ILE A 108 -11.90 7.82 -39.33
N VAL A 109 -10.67 8.18 -39.00
CA VAL A 109 -9.46 7.40 -39.31
C VAL A 109 -9.29 6.30 -38.28
N LYS A 110 -9.02 5.08 -38.75
CA LYS A 110 -8.72 3.93 -37.91
C LYS A 110 -7.27 3.51 -38.15
N VAL A 111 -6.54 3.27 -37.07
CA VAL A 111 -5.17 2.74 -37.09
C VAL A 111 -5.14 1.47 -36.25
N VAL A 112 -4.54 0.41 -36.76
CA VAL A 112 -4.43 -0.89 -36.10
C VAL A 112 -2.97 -1.30 -36.08
N ASP A 113 -2.47 -1.72 -34.92
CA ASP A 113 -1.13 -2.29 -34.76
C ASP A 113 -1.17 -3.45 -33.75
N GLY A 114 -1.15 -4.69 -34.26
CA GLY A 114 -1.37 -5.87 -33.44
C GLY A 114 -2.75 -5.85 -32.78
N ASP A 115 -2.79 -5.93 -31.45
CA ASP A 115 -4.03 -5.89 -30.65
C ASP A 115 -4.54 -4.46 -30.38
N ALA A 116 -3.75 -3.44 -30.74
CA ALA A 116 -4.06 -2.04 -30.46
C ALA A 116 -4.81 -1.40 -31.63
N THR A 117 -5.92 -0.72 -31.33
CA THR A 117 -6.71 0.04 -32.31
C THR A 117 -6.88 1.47 -31.85
N LEU A 118 -6.48 2.43 -32.67
CA LEU A 118 -6.65 3.87 -32.47
C LEU A 118 -7.71 4.41 -33.45
N TYR A 119 -8.68 5.15 -32.93
CA TYR A 119 -9.63 5.95 -33.71
C TYR A 119 -9.35 7.43 -33.51
N THR A 120 -9.33 8.19 -34.60
CA THR A 120 -9.10 9.64 -34.56
C THR A 120 -9.75 10.36 -35.76
N TYR A 121 -9.86 11.68 -35.69
CA TYR A 121 -10.37 12.50 -36.80
C TYR A 121 -9.28 12.93 -37.78
N ARG A 122 -8.03 13.05 -37.31
CA ARG A 122 -6.89 13.46 -38.15
C ARG A 122 -5.69 12.60 -37.82
N PHE A 123 -5.06 12.05 -38.86
CA PHE A 123 -3.86 11.26 -38.71
C PHE A 123 -2.82 11.62 -39.77
N VAL A 124 -1.59 11.80 -39.32
CA VAL A 124 -0.42 12.04 -40.17
C VAL A 124 0.62 10.98 -39.83
N PHE A 125 1.18 10.32 -40.84
CA PHE A 125 2.15 9.24 -40.63
C PHE A 125 3.43 9.49 -41.42
N ASN A 126 4.56 9.52 -40.73
CA ASN A 126 5.88 9.58 -41.34
C ASN A 126 6.35 8.14 -41.66
N THR A 127 6.47 7.81 -42.95
CA THR A 127 6.81 6.46 -43.43
C THR A 127 8.27 6.07 -43.27
N LYS A 128 9.15 7.05 -43.01
CA LYS A 128 10.59 6.85 -42.78
C LYS A 128 10.90 6.69 -41.30
N GLU A 129 10.37 7.58 -40.47
CA GLU A 129 10.57 7.57 -39.01
C GLU A 129 9.62 6.61 -38.29
N ASN A 130 8.55 6.17 -38.96
CA ASN A 130 7.45 5.36 -38.42
C ASN A 130 6.76 6.02 -37.22
N ILE A 131 6.50 7.34 -37.34
CA ILE A 131 5.83 8.15 -36.32
C ILE A 131 4.47 8.57 -36.86
N GLY A 132 3.41 8.22 -36.13
CA GLY A 132 2.05 8.69 -36.34
C GLY A 132 1.72 9.86 -35.41
N GLN A 133 1.04 10.88 -35.91
CA GLN A 133 0.49 11.97 -35.12
C GLN A 133 -1.03 11.96 -35.28
N PHE A 134 -1.74 11.96 -34.15
CA PHE A 134 -3.20 12.10 -34.11
C PHE A 134 -3.61 13.41 -33.44
N ALA A 135 -4.74 13.98 -33.87
CA ALA A 135 -5.26 15.25 -33.37
C ALA A 135 -6.80 15.30 -33.42
N ASP A 136 -7.36 16.31 -32.75
CA ASP A 136 -8.81 16.56 -32.61
C ASP A 136 -9.58 15.47 -31.82
N GLY A 137 -8.83 14.62 -31.11
CA GLY A 137 -9.33 13.49 -30.34
C GLY A 137 -8.80 12.17 -30.88
N GLY A 138 -8.23 11.37 -29.98
CA GLY A 138 -7.79 10.01 -30.25
C GLY A 138 -8.25 9.07 -29.14
N VAL A 139 -8.72 7.89 -29.52
CA VAL A 139 -9.14 6.82 -28.61
C VAL A 139 -8.39 5.56 -28.97
N LEU A 140 -7.53 5.10 -28.07
CA LEU A 140 -6.82 3.83 -28.15
C LEU A 140 -7.56 2.77 -27.34
N ILE A 141 -7.78 1.62 -27.96
CA ILE A 141 -8.22 0.38 -27.32
C ILE A 141 -7.10 -0.64 -27.51
N ASN A 142 -6.52 -1.12 -26.41
CA ASN A 142 -5.51 -2.17 -26.42
C ASN A 142 -5.91 -3.26 -25.43
N ARG A 143 -6.45 -4.37 -25.94
CA ARG A 143 -7.05 -5.46 -25.14
C ARG A 143 -8.12 -4.89 -24.19
N ASP A 144 -7.89 -4.95 -22.88
CA ASP A 144 -8.78 -4.42 -21.84
C ASP A 144 -8.48 -2.96 -21.47
N ASN A 145 -7.34 -2.42 -21.92
CA ASN A 145 -6.96 -1.02 -21.67
C ASN A 145 -7.67 -0.09 -22.65
N ARG A 146 -8.21 1.00 -22.12
CA ARG A 146 -8.84 2.09 -22.88
C ARG A 146 -8.14 3.39 -22.51
N LEU A 147 -7.79 4.18 -23.51
CA LEU A 147 -7.09 5.45 -23.34
C LEU A 147 -7.64 6.47 -24.34
N GLU A 148 -7.86 7.71 -23.92
CA GLU A 148 -8.18 8.82 -24.81
C GLU A 148 -7.37 10.07 -24.49
N SER A 149 -7.18 10.91 -25.51
CA SER A 149 -6.53 12.22 -25.39
C SER A 149 -6.91 13.13 -26.56
N VAL A 150 -6.67 14.44 -26.43
CA VAL A 150 -6.96 15.38 -27.52
C VAL A 150 -5.98 15.22 -28.68
N ARG A 151 -4.71 14.96 -28.38
CA ARG A 151 -3.65 14.77 -29.39
C ARG A 151 -2.56 13.86 -28.87
N GLY A 152 -1.72 13.38 -29.78
CA GLY A 152 -0.59 12.57 -29.39
C GLY A 152 0.23 12.04 -30.55
N TYR A 153 1.25 11.27 -30.17
CA TYR A 153 2.22 10.66 -31.07
C TYR A 153 2.31 9.17 -30.81
N TYR A 154 2.31 8.40 -31.88
CA TYR A 154 2.49 6.96 -31.87
C TYR A 154 3.82 6.61 -32.54
N TYR A 155 4.72 5.99 -31.79
CA TYR A 155 6.02 5.55 -32.27
C TYR A 155 5.97 4.06 -32.56
N ALA A 156 5.83 3.69 -33.85
CA ALA A 156 5.57 2.29 -34.22
C ALA A 156 6.75 1.34 -33.95
N ASN A 157 7.98 1.87 -33.89
CA ASN A 157 9.19 1.09 -33.64
C ASN A 157 9.30 0.65 -32.17
N THR A 158 9.02 1.56 -31.22
CA THR A 158 9.10 1.28 -29.78
C THR A 158 7.76 0.88 -29.17
N LYS A 159 6.66 1.04 -29.92
CA LYS A 159 5.28 0.84 -29.47
C LYS A 159 4.85 1.82 -28.37
N ASP A 160 5.46 3.01 -28.35
CA ASP A 160 5.08 4.08 -27.43
C ASP A 160 3.92 4.92 -27.99
N LEU A 161 2.95 5.20 -27.14
CA LEU A 161 1.89 6.17 -27.38
C LEU A 161 2.05 7.33 -26.38
N VAL A 162 2.34 8.51 -26.90
CA VAL A 162 2.42 9.76 -26.14
C VAL A 162 1.09 10.48 -26.27
N CYS A 163 0.32 10.55 -25.19
CA CYS A 163 -0.98 11.21 -25.11
C CYS A 163 -0.84 12.54 -24.37
N VAL A 164 -1.37 13.61 -24.95
CA VAL A 164 -1.22 14.98 -24.45
C VAL A 164 -2.57 15.69 -24.47
N ASP A 165 -2.78 16.52 -23.45
CA ASP A 165 -3.99 17.28 -23.16
C ASP A 165 -5.20 16.38 -22.84
N ARG A 166 -5.62 16.39 -21.57
CA ARG A 166 -6.79 15.66 -21.05
C ARG A 166 -6.72 14.16 -21.38
N VAL A 167 -5.81 13.49 -20.70
CA VAL A 167 -5.70 12.03 -20.80
C VAL A 167 -6.65 11.37 -19.82
N GLU A 168 -7.44 10.44 -20.33
CA GLU A 168 -8.25 9.53 -19.54
C GLU A 168 -7.94 8.09 -19.91
N MET A 169 -7.66 7.27 -18.90
CA MET A 169 -7.32 5.86 -19.05
C MET A 169 -8.14 5.01 -18.09
N ARG A 170 -8.53 3.82 -18.53
CA ARG A 170 -9.23 2.83 -17.69
C ARG A 170 -8.80 1.45 -18.12
N ASN A 171 -8.58 0.60 -17.13
CA ASN A 171 -8.43 -0.83 -17.31
C ASN A 171 -9.13 -1.61 -16.19
N ASP A 172 -8.78 -2.88 -16.05
CA ASP A 172 -9.33 -3.77 -15.04
C ASP A 172 -8.74 -3.60 -13.64
N GLU A 173 -7.86 -2.65 -13.38
CA GLU A 173 -7.29 -2.43 -12.05
C GLU A 173 -7.44 -0.98 -11.58
N TYR A 174 -7.36 -0.04 -12.51
CA TYR A 174 -7.36 1.38 -12.22
C TYR A 174 -8.05 2.24 -13.27
N GLU A 175 -8.36 3.44 -12.84
CA GLU A 175 -8.77 4.57 -13.65
C GLU A 175 -7.77 5.71 -13.47
N LEU A 176 -7.41 6.41 -14.53
CA LEU A 176 -6.45 7.50 -14.50
C LEU A 176 -7.00 8.70 -15.26
N LYS A 177 -6.79 9.89 -14.69
CA LYS A 177 -7.06 11.19 -15.30
C LYS A 177 -5.87 12.11 -15.09
N GLY A 178 -5.28 12.63 -16.16
CA GLY A 178 -4.09 13.47 -16.09
C GLY A 178 -3.95 14.41 -17.27
N ASP A 179 -2.89 15.22 -17.26
CA ASP A 179 -2.56 16.10 -18.37
C ASP A 179 -1.94 15.32 -19.54
N SER A 180 -0.91 14.52 -19.24
CA SER A 180 -0.11 13.81 -20.24
C SER A 180 0.33 12.43 -19.73
N VAL A 181 0.31 11.43 -20.62
CA VAL A 181 0.74 10.05 -20.33
C VAL A 181 1.51 9.48 -21.53
N VAL A 182 2.62 8.80 -21.25
CA VAL A 182 3.32 7.96 -22.22
C VAL A 182 3.04 6.51 -21.87
N TYR A 183 2.45 5.75 -22.78
CA TYR A 183 2.08 4.35 -22.58
C TYR A 183 2.78 3.47 -23.60
N ASN A 184 3.51 2.46 -23.14
CA ASN A 184 4.14 1.48 -24.00
C ASN A 184 3.22 0.27 -24.18
N MET A 185 2.76 0.04 -25.41
CA MET A 185 1.75 -0.99 -25.71
C MET A 185 2.31 -2.41 -25.71
N ALA A 186 3.64 -2.57 -25.74
CA ALA A 186 4.31 -3.87 -25.73
C ALA A 186 4.55 -4.39 -24.29
N THR A 187 4.93 -3.48 -23.38
CA THR A 187 5.28 -3.80 -21.99
C THR A 187 4.18 -3.46 -20.99
N ASP A 188 3.15 -2.72 -21.41
CA ASP A 188 2.11 -2.14 -20.53
C ASP A 188 2.64 -1.15 -19.49
N ASN A 189 3.84 -0.61 -19.68
CA ASN A 189 4.42 0.42 -18.84
C ASN A 189 3.79 1.79 -19.14
N ALA A 190 3.62 2.60 -18.12
CA ALA A 190 3.08 3.95 -18.26
C ALA A 190 3.93 4.98 -17.50
N PHE A 191 4.09 6.18 -18.08
CA PHE A 191 4.71 7.34 -17.44
C PHE A 191 3.70 8.47 -17.43
N PHE A 192 3.46 9.08 -16.29
CA PHE A 192 2.45 10.10 -16.11
C PHE A 192 3.06 11.40 -15.58
N PHE A 193 2.50 12.52 -16.06
CA PHE A 193 3.03 13.85 -15.87
C PHE A 193 1.91 14.82 -15.52
N GLU A 194 2.18 15.61 -14.48
CA GLU A 194 1.40 16.74 -13.96
C GLU A 194 -0.08 16.44 -13.69
N ASN A 195 -0.58 16.84 -12.52
CA ASN A 195 -2.00 16.73 -12.18
C ASN A 195 -2.59 15.32 -12.43
N THR A 196 -1.82 14.27 -12.18
CA THR A 196 -2.26 12.90 -12.45
C THR A 196 -3.02 12.38 -11.25
N ASN A 197 -4.21 11.87 -11.51
CA ASN A 197 -5.15 11.32 -10.55
C ASN A 197 -5.41 9.87 -10.93
N ILE A 198 -5.22 8.94 -10.00
CA ILE A 198 -5.34 7.50 -10.22
C ILE A 198 -6.26 6.94 -9.13
N TRP A 199 -7.24 6.16 -9.53
CA TRP A 199 -8.16 5.46 -8.63
C TRP A 199 -8.04 3.97 -8.88
N ASN A 200 -7.94 3.18 -7.82
CA ASN A 200 -8.00 1.73 -7.93
C ASN A 200 -9.44 1.21 -7.75
N LYS A 201 -9.66 -0.08 -8.00
CA LYS A 201 -10.96 -0.74 -7.79
C LYS A 201 -11.40 -0.84 -6.33
N ASP A 202 -10.45 -0.75 -5.39
CA ASP A 202 -10.70 -0.88 -3.95
C ASP A 202 -11.15 0.45 -3.32
N GLY A 203 -11.07 1.55 -4.06
CA GLY A 203 -11.49 2.88 -3.63
C GLY A 203 -10.34 3.79 -3.16
N ASP A 204 -9.10 3.32 -3.23
CA ASP A 204 -7.92 4.13 -2.96
C ASP A 204 -7.62 5.08 -4.11
N TYR A 205 -7.03 6.21 -3.76
CA TYR A 205 -6.70 7.30 -4.65
C TYR A 205 -5.23 7.67 -4.51
N LEU A 206 -4.59 7.89 -5.66
CA LEU A 206 -3.22 8.37 -5.77
C LEU A 206 -3.19 9.63 -6.63
N TYR A 207 -2.49 10.65 -6.13
CA TYR A 207 -2.13 11.84 -6.87
C TYR A 207 -0.62 11.91 -7.05
N ALA A 208 -0.19 12.37 -8.24
CA ALA A 208 1.21 12.63 -8.53
C ALA A 208 1.39 13.73 -9.58
N ASP A 209 2.46 14.51 -9.44
CA ASP A 209 2.93 15.42 -10.50
C ASP A 209 3.88 14.71 -11.48
N ARG A 210 4.50 13.60 -11.07
CA ARG A 210 5.33 12.79 -11.95
C ARG A 210 5.48 11.38 -11.41
N GLY A 211 5.35 10.40 -12.28
CA GLY A 211 5.67 9.03 -11.93
C GLY A 211 5.59 8.06 -13.08
N ALA A 212 5.74 6.79 -12.74
CA ALA A 212 5.72 5.67 -13.66
C ALA A 212 5.00 4.47 -13.03
N TYR A 213 4.46 3.62 -13.89
CA TYR A 213 3.96 2.30 -13.57
C TYR A 213 4.75 1.28 -14.39
N ASP A 214 5.35 0.33 -13.69
CA ASP A 214 6.03 -0.83 -14.28
C ASP A 214 5.16 -2.07 -14.11
N LYS A 215 4.74 -2.68 -15.22
CA LYS A 215 3.87 -3.86 -15.18
C LYS A 215 4.60 -5.11 -14.70
N ALA A 216 5.89 -5.25 -15.01
CA ALA A 216 6.66 -6.45 -14.68
C ALA A 216 6.80 -6.62 -13.16
N ASP A 217 7.08 -5.53 -12.46
CA ASP A 217 7.21 -5.49 -11.00
C ASP A 217 5.92 -5.11 -10.28
N THR A 218 4.87 -4.74 -11.01
CA THR A 218 3.64 -4.12 -10.47
C THR A 218 3.94 -2.92 -9.57
N LEU A 219 4.91 -2.11 -9.98
CA LEU A 219 5.48 -1.02 -9.20
C LEU A 219 4.91 0.32 -9.65
N TYR A 220 4.33 1.06 -8.73
CA TYR A 220 3.99 2.47 -8.91
C TYR A 220 5.10 3.32 -8.30
N ARG A 221 5.77 4.11 -9.12
CA ARG A 221 6.82 5.04 -8.70
C ARG A 221 6.36 6.47 -8.88
N VAL A 222 6.12 7.17 -7.78
CA VAL A 222 5.89 8.61 -7.75
C VAL A 222 7.20 9.29 -7.39
N THR A 223 7.60 10.25 -8.20
CA THR A 223 8.88 10.96 -8.06
C THR A 223 8.72 12.43 -7.68
N ARG A 224 7.47 12.92 -7.66
CA ARG A 224 7.15 14.28 -7.28
C ARG A 224 5.72 14.42 -6.79
N ASN A 225 5.59 15.03 -5.60
CA ASN A 225 4.32 15.47 -5.00
C ASN A 225 3.30 14.33 -4.89
N GLY A 226 3.71 13.26 -4.21
CA GLY A 226 2.87 12.09 -3.98
C GLY A 226 1.85 12.35 -2.89
N TYR A 227 0.60 12.01 -3.18
CA TYR A 227 -0.46 11.96 -2.18
C TYR A 227 -1.29 10.70 -2.36
N VAL A 228 -1.47 9.94 -1.28
CA VAL A 228 -2.29 8.73 -1.26
C VAL A 228 -3.42 8.92 -0.28
N LEU A 229 -4.61 8.48 -0.68
CA LEU A 229 -5.82 8.52 0.12
C LEU A 229 -6.44 7.12 0.11
N THR A 230 -6.61 6.55 1.28
CA THR A 230 -7.38 5.32 1.50
C THR A 230 -8.64 5.64 2.31
N GLU A 231 -9.47 4.64 2.60
CA GLU A 231 -10.64 4.83 3.47
C GLU A 231 -10.29 5.49 4.82
N LYS A 232 -9.13 5.14 5.38
CA LYS A 232 -8.76 5.50 6.76
C LYS A 232 -7.59 6.46 6.88
N GLN A 233 -6.71 6.48 5.87
CA GLN A 233 -5.44 7.19 5.93
C GLN A 233 -5.28 8.20 4.80
N GLU A 234 -4.53 9.26 5.08
CA GLU A 234 -3.99 10.21 4.10
C GLU A 234 -2.48 10.28 4.25
N MET A 235 -1.77 10.16 3.13
CA MET A 235 -0.31 10.15 3.12
C MET A 235 0.22 11.17 2.12
N TRP A 236 1.22 11.93 2.53
CA TRP A 236 1.97 12.88 1.70
C TRP A 236 3.44 12.50 1.72
N SER A 237 4.10 12.59 0.57
CA SER A 237 5.56 12.47 0.45
C SER A 237 6.02 13.06 -0.87
N ASP A 238 7.29 13.48 -0.97
CA ASP A 238 7.85 13.92 -2.25
C ASP A 238 7.87 12.77 -3.27
N SER A 239 8.26 11.58 -2.81
CA SER A 239 8.36 10.36 -3.63
C SER A 239 7.77 9.14 -2.92
N ILE A 240 7.11 8.27 -3.68
CA ILE A 240 6.44 7.07 -3.19
C ILE A 240 6.73 5.92 -4.15
N ASP A 241 7.33 4.83 -3.67
CA ASP A 241 7.40 3.57 -4.40
C ASP A 241 6.42 2.60 -3.76
N TYR A 242 5.41 2.17 -4.51
CA TYR A 242 4.44 1.17 -4.07
C TYR A 242 4.59 -0.12 -4.87
N PHE A 243 5.12 -1.13 -4.20
CA PHE A 243 5.28 -2.49 -4.71
C PHE A 243 3.99 -3.28 -4.47
N ARG A 244 3.06 -3.26 -5.44
CA ARG A 244 1.74 -3.91 -5.29
C ARG A 244 1.85 -5.41 -5.01
N ALA A 245 2.72 -6.13 -5.73
CA ALA A 245 2.91 -7.57 -5.50
C ALA A 245 3.40 -7.95 -4.09
N LYS A 246 4.05 -7.02 -3.38
CA LYS A 246 4.60 -7.23 -2.03
C LYS A 246 3.81 -6.51 -0.94
N ASP A 247 2.79 -5.74 -1.32
CA ASP A 247 2.11 -4.76 -0.47
C ASP A 247 3.08 -3.95 0.42
N HIS A 248 4.14 -3.44 -0.22
CA HIS A 248 5.20 -2.67 0.43
C HIS A 248 5.24 -1.26 -0.15
N VAL A 249 5.24 -0.26 0.72
CA VAL A 249 5.31 1.16 0.38
C VAL A 249 6.59 1.74 0.97
N VAL A 250 7.33 2.48 0.14
CA VAL A 250 8.48 3.27 0.58
C VAL A 250 8.19 4.74 0.29
N LEU A 251 8.38 5.57 1.32
CA LEU A 251 8.13 7.00 1.31
C LEU A 251 9.45 7.74 1.52
N TRP A 252 9.69 8.79 0.74
CA TRP A 252 10.91 9.60 0.85
C TRP A 252 10.59 11.08 0.93
N ARG A 253 11.18 11.71 1.95
CA ARG A 253 11.14 13.16 2.23
C ARG A 253 9.73 13.68 2.49
N ASP A 254 9.69 14.64 3.42
CA ASP A 254 8.50 15.42 3.75
C ASP A 254 7.24 14.57 3.98
N ILE A 255 7.43 13.47 4.72
CA ILE A 255 6.39 12.51 4.99
C ILE A 255 5.44 13.12 6.01
N GLN A 256 4.15 13.06 5.69
CA GLN A 256 3.08 13.19 6.66
C GLN A 256 2.09 12.05 6.42
N ILE A 257 1.69 11.38 7.49
CA ILE A 257 0.65 10.36 7.48
C ILE A 257 -0.38 10.81 8.49
N ASP A 258 -1.63 10.98 8.07
CA ASP A 258 -2.78 11.20 8.93
C ASP A 258 -3.62 9.93 8.94
N ASP A 259 -3.60 9.26 10.09
CA ASP A 259 -4.48 8.14 10.36
C ASP A 259 -5.69 8.63 11.16
N THR A 260 -6.80 8.79 10.45
CA THR A 260 -8.04 9.32 11.01
C THR A 260 -8.79 8.29 11.85
N GLU A 261 -8.53 6.99 11.66
CA GLU A 261 -9.14 5.95 12.48
C GLU A 261 -8.55 5.98 13.90
N HIS A 262 -7.25 6.25 14.02
CA HIS A 262 -6.53 6.20 15.30
C HIS A 262 -6.16 7.55 15.87
N LYS A 263 -6.46 8.61 15.12
CA LYS A 263 -6.19 9.99 15.52
C LYS A 263 -4.69 10.22 15.76
N VAL A 264 -3.87 9.74 14.83
CA VAL A 264 -2.41 9.82 14.88
C VAL A 264 -1.88 10.49 13.62
N LEU A 265 -0.97 11.45 13.81
CA LEU A 265 -0.15 12.00 12.75
C LEU A 265 1.28 11.47 12.89
N ALA A 266 1.86 10.97 11.82
CA ALA A 266 3.25 10.55 11.76
C ALA A 266 4.02 11.35 10.71
N PHE A 267 5.27 11.70 11.02
CA PHE A 267 6.13 12.51 10.16
C PHE A 267 7.54 11.94 10.13
N GLY A 268 8.25 12.14 9.01
CA GLY A 268 9.64 11.72 8.85
C GLY A 268 10.17 12.10 7.47
N ASP A 269 11.42 11.75 7.17
CA ASP A 269 11.98 11.95 5.82
C ASP A 269 12.36 10.62 5.13
N TYR A 270 12.14 9.50 5.81
CA TYR A 270 12.14 8.16 5.23
C TYR A 270 11.16 7.29 6.00
N GLY A 271 10.32 6.56 5.28
CA GLY A 271 9.35 5.66 5.87
C GLY A 271 9.14 4.43 5.02
N GLU A 272 8.91 3.29 5.67
CA GLU A 272 8.50 2.06 5.01
C GLU A 272 7.27 1.50 5.71
N TYR A 273 6.37 0.94 4.90
CA TYR A 273 5.16 0.29 5.37
C TYR A 273 4.97 -1.04 4.64
N TRP A 274 4.76 -2.10 5.41
CA TRP A 274 4.43 -3.42 4.90
C TRP A 274 3.02 -3.77 5.35
N LYS A 275 2.07 -3.95 4.42
CA LYS A 275 0.67 -4.24 4.75
C LYS A 275 0.51 -5.54 5.54
N GLU A 276 1.30 -6.56 5.18
CA GLU A 276 1.37 -7.81 5.91
C GLU A 276 2.81 -8.00 6.45
N PRO A 277 3.01 -8.03 7.77
CA PRO A 277 1.99 -8.13 8.81
C PRO A 277 1.43 -6.76 9.28
N GLY A 278 1.82 -5.65 8.66
CA GLY A 278 1.41 -4.29 9.05
C GLY A 278 2.56 -3.46 9.64
N ASP A 279 3.82 -3.85 9.40
CA ASP A 279 4.98 -3.21 10.01
C ASP A 279 5.21 -1.80 9.46
N ILE A 280 5.65 -0.89 10.33
CA ILE A 280 6.02 0.48 9.97
C ILE A 280 7.43 0.78 10.48
N PHE A 281 8.22 1.41 9.62
CA PHE A 281 9.50 2.00 9.98
C PHE A 281 9.51 3.47 9.59
N LEU A 282 9.94 4.34 10.49
CA LEU A 282 10.06 5.78 10.27
C LEU A 282 11.40 6.28 10.81
N THR A 283 12.16 7.05 10.01
CA THR A 283 13.46 7.59 10.41
C THR A 283 13.75 8.94 9.75
N ARG A 284 14.92 9.51 10.05
CA ARG A 284 15.35 10.87 9.67
C ARG A 284 14.38 11.92 10.22
N ARG A 285 14.55 12.21 11.51
CA ARG A 285 13.68 13.10 12.30
C ARG A 285 12.21 12.64 12.34
N PRO A 286 11.93 11.39 12.76
CA PRO A 286 10.56 10.94 12.95
C PRO A 286 9.91 11.65 14.14
N SER A 287 8.66 12.04 13.96
CA SER A 287 7.82 12.57 15.04
C SER A 287 6.41 12.06 14.89
N VAL A 288 5.75 11.77 16.01
CA VAL A 288 4.38 11.27 16.06
C VAL A 288 3.57 12.15 16.99
N VAL A 289 2.33 12.45 16.60
CA VAL A 289 1.37 13.22 17.38
C VAL A 289 0.11 12.41 17.52
N SER A 290 -0.28 12.10 18.76
CA SER A 290 -1.63 11.62 19.05
C SER A 290 -2.52 12.81 19.40
N TYR A 291 -3.64 12.96 18.69
CA TYR A 291 -4.53 14.12 18.79
C TYR A 291 -5.93 13.76 19.30
N ASP A 292 -6.07 12.65 20.03
CA ASP A 292 -7.38 12.26 20.56
C ASP A 292 -7.96 13.31 21.52
N LEU A 293 -8.95 14.06 21.05
CA LEU A 293 -9.60 15.15 21.79
C LEU A 293 -10.33 14.66 23.05
N THR A 294 -10.60 13.36 23.19
CA THR A 294 -11.20 12.79 24.41
C THR A 294 -10.24 12.81 25.60
N GLN A 295 -8.92 12.87 25.34
CA GLN A 295 -7.85 12.90 26.34
C GLN A 295 -7.59 14.30 26.91
N GLY A 296 -8.17 15.35 26.32
CA GLY A 296 -7.97 16.74 26.72
C GLY A 296 -6.69 17.40 26.20
N ASP A 297 -5.60 16.65 25.96
CA ASP A 297 -4.34 17.17 25.42
C ASP A 297 -3.66 16.19 24.45
N SER A 298 -2.89 16.72 23.50
CA SER A 298 -2.16 15.94 22.50
C SER A 298 -0.81 15.46 23.04
N LEU A 299 -0.43 14.22 22.69
CA LEU A 299 0.88 13.66 23.03
C LEU A 299 1.80 13.74 21.82
N PHE A 300 2.98 14.31 22.01
CA PHE A 300 4.03 14.44 21.01
C PHE A 300 5.18 13.51 21.38
N MET A 301 5.71 12.79 20.41
CA MET A 301 6.88 11.94 20.58
C MET A 301 7.84 12.10 19.41
N ARG A 302 9.13 12.09 19.68
CA ARG A 302 10.19 11.96 18.67
C ARG A 302 11.26 10.96 19.09
N ALA A 303 12.03 10.49 18.12
CA ALA A 303 13.20 9.63 18.29
C ALA A 303 14.12 9.82 17.07
N ASP A 304 15.28 9.17 17.01
CA ASP A 304 16.06 9.09 15.76
C ASP A 304 15.41 8.11 14.77
N SER A 305 14.83 7.04 15.29
CA SER A 305 14.13 6.01 14.50
C SER A 305 12.99 5.40 15.29
N MET A 306 11.87 5.15 14.63
CA MET A 306 10.68 4.52 15.20
C MET A 306 10.31 3.29 14.39
N PHE A 307 9.95 2.23 15.10
CA PHE A 307 9.42 1.01 14.53
C PHE A 307 8.09 0.68 15.19
N LEU A 308 7.17 0.16 14.39
CA LEU A 308 5.98 -0.48 14.88
C LEU A 308 5.89 -1.84 14.23
N PHE A 309 6.00 -2.88 15.04
CA PHE A 309 5.89 -4.25 14.56
C PHE A 309 4.54 -4.84 14.90
N THR A 310 3.99 -5.60 13.96
CA THR A 310 2.90 -6.52 14.20
C THR A 310 3.43 -7.91 14.49
N VAL A 311 3.24 -8.38 15.70
CA VAL A 311 3.69 -9.71 16.08
C VAL A 311 2.49 -10.63 16.19
N ASN A 312 2.43 -11.64 15.32
CA ASN A 312 1.54 -12.79 15.48
C ASN A 312 2.36 -14.00 15.95
N GLU A 313 2.38 -14.27 17.25
CA GLU A 313 3.19 -15.35 17.84
C GLU A 313 2.84 -16.72 17.25
N ASN A 314 1.57 -16.98 17.00
CA ASN A 314 1.12 -18.24 16.43
C ASN A 314 1.53 -18.40 14.96
N ALA A 315 1.56 -17.31 14.19
CA ALA A 315 2.07 -17.33 12.82
C ALA A 315 3.59 -17.50 12.81
N ARG A 316 4.31 -16.83 13.72
CA ARG A 316 5.77 -16.97 13.86
C ARG A 316 6.16 -18.38 14.24
N ARG A 317 5.50 -18.97 15.24
CA ARG A 317 5.69 -20.36 15.64
C ARG A 317 5.42 -21.33 14.48
N ARG A 318 4.33 -21.15 13.73
CA ARG A 318 4.05 -21.98 12.54
C ARG A 318 5.09 -21.82 11.43
N ALA A 319 5.61 -20.61 11.22
CA ALA A 319 6.66 -20.34 10.24
C ALA A 319 8.01 -20.93 10.68
N GLU A 320 8.35 -20.83 11.97
CA GLU A 320 9.53 -21.44 12.58
C GLU A 320 9.43 -22.97 12.53
N GLU A 321 8.28 -23.55 12.86
CA GLU A 321 8.00 -25.00 12.73
C GLU A 321 8.09 -25.47 11.28
N LYS A 322 7.57 -24.69 10.32
CA LYS A 322 7.68 -24.99 8.88
C LYS A 322 9.12 -24.87 8.40
N ALA A 323 9.85 -23.83 8.78
CA ALA A 323 11.26 -23.66 8.43
C ALA A 323 12.13 -24.77 9.05
N ALA A 324 11.83 -25.17 10.29
CA ALA A 324 12.45 -26.32 10.94
C ALA A 324 12.13 -27.62 10.18
N ALA A 325 10.87 -27.84 9.80
CA ALA A 325 10.45 -29.00 8.99
C ALA A 325 11.13 -29.02 7.61
N ASP A 326 11.22 -27.88 6.93
CA ASP A 326 11.90 -27.74 5.64
C ASP A 326 13.42 -27.98 5.79
N SER A 327 14.04 -27.53 6.89
CA SER A 327 15.44 -27.80 7.19
C SER A 327 15.70 -29.28 7.50
N LEU A 328 14.78 -29.94 8.21
CA LEU A 328 14.80 -31.38 8.47
C LEU A 328 14.56 -32.20 7.19
N ALA A 329 13.68 -31.74 6.30
CA ALA A 329 13.45 -32.38 5.01
C ALA A 329 14.68 -32.28 4.09
N ARG A 330 15.41 -31.16 4.12
CA ARG A 330 16.70 -31.02 3.42
C ARG A 330 17.78 -31.93 4.01
N MET A 331 17.85 -32.06 5.34
CA MET A 331 18.76 -33.02 5.99
C MET A 331 18.38 -34.49 5.69
N GLY A 332 17.07 -34.79 5.59
CA GLY A 332 16.55 -36.10 5.21
C GLY A 332 16.85 -36.47 3.75
N ALA A 333 16.78 -35.51 2.83
CA ALA A 333 17.12 -35.70 1.43
C ALA A 333 18.61 -36.01 1.22
N ASP A 334 19.51 -35.38 1.99
CA ASP A 334 20.95 -35.68 1.98
C ASP A 334 21.28 -37.07 2.57
N SER A 335 20.45 -37.57 3.50
CA SER A 335 20.64 -38.90 4.10
C SER A 335 20.16 -40.08 3.22
N LEU A 336 19.39 -39.80 2.16
CA LEU A 336 18.90 -40.82 1.21
C LEU A 336 19.83 -41.00 -0.02
N GLN A 337 20.98 -40.32 -0.05
CA GLN A 337 22.00 -40.44 -1.10
C GLN A 337 23.29 -41.14 -0.63
N ARG A 338 23.18 -42.16 0.22
CA ARG A 338 24.28 -43.15 0.42
C ARG A 338 23.76 -44.57 0.19
N PRO A 339 24.30 -45.33 -0.79
CA PRO A 339 23.97 -46.73 -0.95
C PRO A 339 24.59 -47.58 0.17
N ASP A 340 23.81 -48.57 0.62
CA ASP A 340 24.14 -49.58 1.62
C ASP A 340 25.49 -50.27 1.39
N SER A 341 26.29 -50.39 2.45
CA SER A 341 27.29 -51.45 2.58
C SER A 341 26.98 -52.30 3.82
N LEU A 342 26.66 -53.56 3.53
CA LEU A 342 26.24 -54.63 4.43
C LEU A 342 27.17 -54.89 5.63
N GLY A 343 26.54 -55.05 6.79
CA GLY A 343 26.64 -56.23 7.65
C GLY A 343 27.92 -56.45 8.47
N GLN A 344 27.81 -56.33 9.80
CA GLN A 344 28.04 -57.43 10.76
C GLN A 344 27.77 -56.96 12.20
N HIS A 345 26.88 -57.69 12.87
CA HIS A 345 26.76 -57.78 14.34
C HIS A 345 28.07 -58.38 14.93
N PRO A 346 28.48 -58.08 16.18
CA PRO A 346 27.74 -58.59 17.34
C PRO A 346 27.73 -57.73 18.62
N ASP A 347 26.78 -58.12 19.47
CA ASP A 347 26.75 -58.16 20.93
C ASP A 347 27.07 -56.92 21.77
N GLY A 348 26.05 -56.54 22.55
CA GLY A 348 26.16 -55.55 23.60
C GLY A 348 26.98 -56.06 24.78
N LEU A 349 27.73 -55.13 25.37
CA LEU A 349 28.08 -55.13 26.78
C LEU A 349 28.10 -53.68 27.26
N ALA A 350 27.60 -53.52 28.47
CA ALA A 350 27.45 -52.27 29.18
C ALA A 350 28.81 -51.64 29.57
N ALA A 351 28.69 -50.37 29.96
CA ALA A 351 29.47 -49.67 31.00
C ALA A 351 30.46 -48.59 30.55
N THR A 352 30.07 -47.37 30.92
CA THR A 352 30.85 -46.35 31.65
C THR A 352 31.97 -45.58 30.94
N ALA A 353 31.71 -44.26 30.96
CA ALA A 353 32.60 -43.19 31.40
C ALA A 353 33.73 -42.71 30.46
N GLY A 354 33.67 -41.41 30.21
CA GLY A 354 34.82 -40.55 30.49
C GLY A 354 35.33 -39.74 29.31
N PRO A 355 35.56 -38.43 29.47
CA PRO A 355 35.71 -37.46 28.38
C PRO A 355 37.18 -37.18 28.06
N GLU A 356 37.44 -36.54 26.92
CA GLU A 356 38.46 -35.50 26.66
C GLU A 356 38.66 -35.40 25.14
N GLU A 357 38.30 -34.30 24.50
CA GLU A 357 38.99 -33.00 24.37
C GLU A 357 39.74 -32.87 23.03
N GLY A 358 39.67 -31.66 22.48
CA GLY A 358 40.55 -31.17 21.41
C GLY A 358 39.96 -31.35 20.01
N ARG A 359 39.36 -30.33 19.40
CA ARG A 359 40.05 -29.29 18.57
C ARG A 359 41.00 -29.96 17.56
N THR A 360 40.90 -29.74 16.25
CA THR A 360 40.88 -28.43 15.58
C THR A 360 40.62 -28.68 14.08
N GLU A 361 40.04 -27.70 13.41
CA GLU A 361 39.98 -27.55 11.94
C GLU A 361 41.39 -27.42 11.29
N PRO A 362 41.60 -26.98 10.03
CA PRO A 362 40.68 -26.74 8.88
C PRO A 362 41.26 -27.17 7.51
N GLY A 363 40.46 -26.97 6.45
CA GLY A 363 40.94 -26.17 5.31
C GLY A 363 41.20 -26.84 3.96
N LEU A 364 40.45 -26.32 2.97
CA LEU A 364 40.86 -25.93 1.60
C LEU A 364 41.08 -27.00 0.50
N HIS A 365 40.09 -27.08 -0.41
CA HIS A 365 40.09 -26.84 -1.88
C HIS A 365 41.25 -27.35 -2.79
N PRO A 366 41.12 -27.38 -4.14
CA PRO A 366 39.98 -27.57 -5.06
C PRO A 366 40.34 -28.42 -6.32
N GLY A 367 39.45 -28.47 -7.33
CA GLY A 367 39.73 -28.87 -8.73
C GLY A 367 39.16 -30.26 -9.08
N ASP A 368 38.54 -30.54 -10.23
CA ASP A 368 38.44 -29.84 -11.52
C ASP A 368 37.28 -30.48 -12.32
N ALA A 369 36.78 -29.72 -13.32
CA ALA A 369 36.42 -30.09 -14.70
C ALA A 369 36.01 -31.54 -15.04
N ALA A 370 35.11 -31.86 -15.96
CA ALA A 370 34.29 -31.17 -16.97
C ALA A 370 33.39 -32.24 -17.61
N ASP A 371 32.44 -31.80 -18.45
CA ASP A 371 32.03 -32.42 -19.73
C ASP A 371 31.79 -33.95 -19.80
N SER A 372 30.72 -34.49 -20.37
CA SER A 372 29.83 -34.01 -21.44
C SER A 372 28.90 -35.18 -21.83
N LEU A 373 27.76 -34.85 -22.46
CA LEU A 373 27.13 -35.50 -23.64
C LEU A 373 27.02 -37.05 -23.70
N ALA A 374 26.00 -37.70 -24.26
CA ALA A 374 24.67 -37.40 -24.78
C ALA A 374 24.11 -38.76 -25.27
N SER A 375 22.78 -38.92 -25.19
CA SER A 375 21.90 -39.71 -26.07
C SER A 375 22.08 -41.24 -26.22
N THR A 376 20.97 -42.01 -26.13
CA THR A 376 20.15 -42.48 -27.27
C THR A 376 19.20 -43.63 -26.89
N GLY A 377 18.03 -43.65 -27.56
CA GLY A 377 17.17 -44.83 -27.86
C GLY A 377 16.29 -45.33 -26.71
N GLY A 378 14.96 -45.34 -26.77
CA GLY A 378 14.05 -46.03 -27.73
C GLY A 378 13.57 -47.33 -27.05
N ALA A 379 12.36 -47.87 -27.12
CA ALA A 379 11.07 -47.64 -27.78
C ALA A 379 10.07 -48.67 -27.17
N ASP A 380 8.76 -48.44 -27.36
CA ASP A 380 7.64 -49.41 -27.40
C ASP A 380 7.33 -50.40 -26.26
N SER A 381 6.09 -50.37 -25.75
CA SER A 381 4.97 -51.20 -26.27
C SER A 381 3.74 -51.25 -25.35
N LEU A 382 2.57 -51.26 -25.99
CA LEU A 382 1.22 -51.47 -25.44
C LEU A 382 0.91 -52.97 -25.30
N ALA A 383 0.13 -53.38 -24.29
CA ALA A 383 -0.81 -54.51 -24.39
C ALA A 383 -1.80 -54.56 -23.20
N ALA A 384 -2.90 -55.27 -23.41
CA ALA A 384 -4.20 -55.10 -22.77
C ALA A 384 -4.73 -56.36 -22.03
N GLY A 385 -5.90 -56.20 -21.38
CA GLY A 385 -6.86 -57.26 -21.00
C GLY A 385 -6.79 -57.70 -19.52
N SER A 386 -7.85 -58.10 -18.82
CA SER A 386 -9.29 -58.22 -19.10
C SER A 386 -10.02 -58.79 -17.85
N GLY A 387 -11.29 -58.41 -17.66
CA GLY A 387 -12.38 -59.21 -17.03
C GLY A 387 -12.49 -59.17 -15.50
N SER A 388 -13.65 -59.37 -14.86
CA SER A 388 -15.08 -59.41 -15.21
C SER A 388 -15.81 -59.78 -13.91
N ASP A 389 -16.95 -59.18 -13.58
CA ASP A 389 -18.13 -59.97 -13.17
C ASP A 389 -19.42 -59.14 -13.13
N SER A 390 -20.53 -59.84 -13.35
CA SER A 390 -21.87 -59.33 -13.66
C SER A 390 -22.92 -60.12 -12.88
N ARG A 391 -24.12 -59.51 -12.66
CA ARG A 391 -25.50 -60.08 -12.78
C ARG A 391 -26.51 -59.27 -11.93
N THR A 392 -27.45 -58.51 -12.53
CA THR A 392 -28.88 -58.83 -12.91
C THR A 392 -29.84 -59.04 -11.71
N HIS A 393 -31.12 -58.66 -11.64
CA HIS A 393 -32.14 -57.97 -12.46
C HIS A 393 -33.37 -57.73 -11.54
N GLY A 394 -34.27 -56.77 -11.84
CA GLY A 394 -35.65 -56.81 -11.30
C GLY A 394 -36.45 -55.50 -11.35
N SER A 395 -37.24 -55.31 -12.41
CA SER A 395 -38.40 -54.37 -12.52
C SER A 395 -39.64 -54.97 -11.80
N PRO A 396 -40.86 -54.37 -11.69
CA PRO A 396 -41.46 -53.37 -12.61
C PRO A 396 -42.53 -52.37 -12.05
N ARG A 397 -43.06 -51.55 -12.99
CA ARG A 397 -44.45 -51.07 -13.19
C ARG A 397 -44.72 -49.56 -13.15
N ALA A 398 -45.44 -49.17 -14.19
CA ALA A 398 -46.03 -47.86 -14.50
C ALA A 398 -47.51 -47.83 -14.07
N ASP A 399 -48.06 -46.64 -13.80
CA ASP A 399 -49.37 -46.24 -14.33
C ASP A 399 -49.67 -44.73 -14.15
N SER A 400 -49.80 -44.04 -15.28
CA SER A 400 -50.92 -43.18 -15.72
C SER A 400 -51.66 -42.23 -14.75
N LEU A 401 -51.70 -40.90 -15.06
CA LEU A 401 -52.91 -40.14 -15.49
C LEU A 401 -52.80 -38.57 -15.35
N ARG A 402 -52.98 -37.89 -16.50
CA ARG A 402 -53.74 -36.63 -16.80
C ARG A 402 -53.38 -35.29 -16.11
N MET A 403 -52.96 -34.25 -16.86
CA MET A 403 -53.76 -33.19 -17.56
C MET A 403 -54.64 -32.38 -16.59
N ALA A 404 -54.71 -31.05 -16.54
CA ALA A 404 -54.19 -29.91 -17.29
C ALA A 404 -54.41 -28.65 -16.40
N ASP A 405 -53.72 -27.53 -16.63
CA ASP A 405 -54.41 -26.29 -17.01
C ASP A 405 -53.44 -25.21 -17.52
N SER A 406 -53.96 -24.41 -18.43
CA SER A 406 -53.26 -23.46 -19.29
C SER A 406 -53.62 -22.05 -18.87
N LEU A 407 -52.70 -21.09 -18.95
CA LEU A 407 -53.04 -19.68 -19.19
C LEU A 407 -51.84 -18.93 -19.81
N SER A 408 -51.99 -18.62 -21.10
CA SER A 408 -51.27 -17.59 -21.89
C SER A 408 -51.72 -16.18 -21.42
N VAL A 409 -51.05 -15.04 -21.65
CA VAL A 409 -50.63 -14.39 -22.92
C VAL A 409 -49.55 -13.26 -22.61
N PRO A 410 -49.12 -12.34 -23.52
CA PRO A 410 -47.80 -12.31 -24.17
C PRO A 410 -46.94 -11.03 -23.90
N GLY A 411 -45.68 -11.02 -24.31
CA GLY A 411 -44.87 -9.79 -24.35
C GLY A 411 -43.54 -9.98 -25.09
N SER A 412 -43.35 -9.17 -26.13
CA SER A 412 -42.35 -9.21 -27.21
C SER A 412 -40.89 -9.03 -26.80
N LEU A 413 -39.99 -9.82 -27.42
CA LEU A 413 -38.55 -9.59 -27.52
C LEU A 413 -38.20 -9.11 -28.95
N PRO A 414 -37.26 -8.17 -29.14
CA PRO A 414 -36.82 -7.75 -30.46
C PRO A 414 -35.79 -8.71 -31.07
N ASP A 415 -35.99 -8.96 -32.36
CA ASP A 415 -35.13 -9.67 -33.30
C ASP A 415 -33.72 -9.08 -33.39
N SER A 416 -32.69 -9.89 -33.08
CA SER A 416 -31.42 -9.90 -33.84
C SER A 416 -30.50 -11.03 -33.36
N LEU A 417 -30.91 -12.29 -33.51
CA LEU A 417 -30.00 -13.45 -33.37
C LEU A 417 -30.29 -14.59 -34.38
N ASP A 418 -30.98 -14.30 -35.49
CA ASP A 418 -31.37 -15.30 -36.49
C ASP A 418 -30.56 -15.26 -37.80
N ARG A 419 -29.35 -14.67 -37.79
CA ARG A 419 -28.46 -14.72 -38.97
C ARG A 419 -27.05 -15.21 -38.64
N ALA A 420 -26.96 -16.42 -38.07
CA ALA A 420 -25.73 -17.21 -38.09
C ALA A 420 -25.99 -18.71 -37.83
N ALA A 421 -27.14 -19.24 -38.26
CA ALA A 421 -27.54 -20.61 -37.89
C ALA A 421 -27.50 -21.64 -39.02
N ASP A 422 -27.10 -21.29 -40.25
CA ASP A 422 -27.21 -22.22 -41.40
C ASP A 422 -25.92 -22.98 -41.79
N THR A 423 -24.89 -22.99 -40.93
CA THR A 423 -23.68 -23.81 -41.16
C THR A 423 -23.30 -24.73 -40.01
N LEU A 424 -24.12 -24.83 -38.95
CA LEU A 424 -23.82 -25.65 -37.78
C LEU A 424 -24.59 -26.97 -37.81
N THR A 425 -23.86 -28.08 -37.68
CA THR A 425 -24.43 -29.42 -37.57
C THR A 425 -25.36 -29.54 -36.35
N VAL A 426 -26.35 -30.45 -36.40
CA VAL A 426 -27.29 -30.71 -35.29
C VAL A 426 -26.56 -30.99 -33.96
N ALA A 427 -25.37 -31.61 -34.03
CA ALA A 427 -24.51 -31.86 -32.88
C ALA A 427 -23.94 -30.57 -32.26
N GLN A 428 -23.49 -29.62 -33.10
CA GLN A 428 -22.94 -28.33 -32.65
C GLN A 428 -24.01 -27.41 -32.05
N ARG A 429 -25.22 -27.35 -32.63
CA ARG A 429 -26.36 -26.63 -32.01
C ARG A 429 -26.73 -27.21 -30.65
N LYS A 430 -26.71 -28.54 -30.50
CA LYS A 430 -27.01 -29.20 -29.22
C LYS A 430 -25.93 -28.94 -28.16
N ALA A 431 -24.66 -28.83 -28.57
CA ALA A 431 -23.56 -28.48 -27.68
C ALA A 431 -23.66 -27.02 -27.18
N LEU A 432 -23.95 -26.08 -28.08
CA LEU A 432 -24.09 -24.66 -27.76
C LEU A 432 -25.28 -24.41 -26.82
N LEU A 433 -26.42 -25.06 -27.06
CA LEU A 433 -27.58 -25.02 -26.15
C LEU A 433 -27.27 -25.64 -24.77
N LYS A 434 -26.45 -26.69 -24.73
CA LYS A 434 -26.02 -27.32 -23.47
C LYS A 434 -25.05 -26.42 -22.69
N GLU A 435 -24.17 -25.71 -23.38
CA GLU A 435 -23.24 -24.75 -22.78
C GLU A 435 -23.97 -23.49 -22.29
N ALA A 436 -24.90 -22.95 -23.08
CA ALA A 436 -25.77 -21.85 -22.69
C ALA A 436 -26.63 -22.21 -21.46
N ALA A 437 -27.19 -23.44 -21.43
CA ALA A 437 -27.91 -23.93 -20.26
C ALA A 437 -27.00 -24.08 -19.02
N ARG A 438 -25.72 -24.44 -19.20
CA ARG A 438 -24.74 -24.53 -18.11
C ARG A 438 -24.35 -23.14 -17.59
N LYS A 439 -24.13 -22.15 -18.47
CA LYS A 439 -23.87 -20.75 -18.11
C LYS A 439 -25.07 -20.13 -17.39
N ALA A 440 -26.28 -20.28 -17.92
CA ALA A 440 -27.51 -19.82 -17.25
C ALA A 440 -27.73 -20.47 -15.87
N LYS A 441 -27.37 -21.75 -15.71
CA LYS A 441 -27.42 -22.44 -14.40
C LYS A 441 -26.34 -21.92 -13.44
N ALA A 442 -25.15 -21.60 -13.93
CA ALA A 442 -24.07 -21.01 -13.14
C ALA A 442 -24.40 -19.58 -12.70
N GLU A 443 -24.97 -18.75 -13.58
CA GLU A 443 -25.43 -17.40 -13.28
C GLU A 443 -26.57 -17.39 -12.26
N LYS A 444 -27.56 -18.29 -12.40
CA LYS A 444 -28.61 -18.47 -11.38
C LYS A 444 -28.05 -18.87 -10.02
N LYS A 445 -27.02 -19.74 -9.99
CA LYS A 445 -26.35 -20.13 -8.75
C LYS A 445 -25.54 -18.98 -8.15
N ALA A 446 -24.86 -18.17 -8.96
CA ALA A 446 -24.10 -17.00 -8.53
C ALA A 446 -25.02 -15.88 -8.00
N ALA A 447 -26.15 -15.64 -8.67
CA ALA A 447 -27.18 -14.70 -8.20
C ALA A 447 -27.80 -15.15 -6.88
N ALA A 448 -28.14 -16.45 -6.75
CA ALA A 448 -28.62 -17.02 -5.49
C ALA A 448 -27.57 -16.93 -4.36
N ALA A 449 -26.28 -17.10 -4.66
CA ALA A 449 -25.19 -16.91 -3.70
C ALA A 449 -25.03 -15.45 -3.26
N LYS A 450 -25.14 -14.48 -4.18
CA LYS A 450 -25.14 -13.04 -3.85
C LYS A 450 -26.31 -12.66 -2.95
N ILE A 451 -27.52 -13.16 -3.25
CA ILE A 451 -28.71 -12.92 -2.41
C ILE A 451 -28.53 -13.55 -1.02
N LYS A 452 -28.00 -14.79 -0.95
CA LYS A 452 -27.72 -15.46 0.33
C LYS A 452 -26.63 -14.73 1.14
N LYS A 453 -25.59 -14.20 0.49
CA LYS A 453 -24.55 -13.38 1.12
C LYS A 453 -25.14 -12.09 1.69
N ALA A 454 -25.91 -11.34 0.90
CA ALA A 454 -26.58 -10.13 1.36
C ALA A 454 -27.56 -10.40 2.53
N GLN A 455 -28.27 -11.53 2.51
CA GLN A 455 -29.12 -11.96 3.64
C GLN A 455 -28.29 -12.28 4.88
N LEU A 456 -27.17 -12.98 4.75
CA LEU A 456 -26.27 -13.29 5.87
C LEU A 456 -25.63 -12.02 6.45
N ASP A 457 -25.21 -11.08 5.60
CA ASP A 457 -24.67 -9.78 6.01
C ASP A 457 -25.74 -8.96 6.77
N SER A 458 -26.99 -8.95 6.28
CA SER A 458 -28.11 -8.29 6.99
C SER A 458 -28.42 -8.93 8.36
N ILE A 459 -28.25 -10.24 8.48
CA ILE A 459 -28.42 -10.98 9.73
C ILE A 459 -27.22 -10.71 10.66
N ALA A 460 -26.01 -10.58 10.13
CA ALA A 460 -24.81 -10.23 10.89
C ALA A 460 -24.90 -8.81 11.45
N VAL A 461 -25.35 -7.84 10.64
CA VAL A 461 -25.63 -6.46 11.09
C VAL A 461 -26.71 -6.46 12.18
N ARG A 462 -27.84 -7.15 11.98
CA ARG A 462 -28.91 -7.22 13.00
C ARG A 462 -28.46 -7.93 14.29
N ARG A 463 -27.57 -8.92 14.19
CA ARG A 463 -26.96 -9.57 15.36
C ARG A 463 -26.00 -8.62 16.08
N LYS A 464 -25.17 -7.87 15.33
CA LYS A 464 -24.29 -6.82 15.88
C LYS A 464 -25.13 -5.75 16.60
N GLU A 465 -26.16 -5.22 15.98
CA GLU A 465 -27.09 -4.24 16.58
C GLU A 465 -27.79 -4.78 17.82
N LYS A 466 -28.23 -6.06 17.81
CA LYS A 466 -28.83 -6.69 18.98
C LYS A 466 -27.81 -6.88 20.11
N THR A 467 -26.56 -7.21 19.78
CA THR A 467 -25.49 -7.32 20.77
C THR A 467 -25.10 -5.96 21.32
N THR A 468 -24.99 -4.92 20.49
CA THR A 468 -24.68 -3.55 20.93
C THR A 468 -25.81 -2.99 21.79
N ALA A 469 -27.07 -3.18 21.41
CA ALA A 469 -28.22 -2.79 22.23
C ALA A 469 -28.24 -3.51 23.58
N LYS A 470 -27.92 -4.82 23.63
CA LYS A 470 -27.82 -5.57 24.89
C LYS A 470 -26.67 -5.07 25.77
N LEU A 471 -25.56 -4.67 25.16
CA LEU A 471 -24.38 -4.12 25.85
C LEU A 471 -24.67 -2.72 26.41
N LEU A 472 -25.37 -1.86 25.66
CA LEU A 472 -25.83 -0.55 26.12
C LEU A 472 -26.83 -0.66 27.28
N LEU A 473 -27.76 -1.62 27.22
CA LEU A 473 -28.72 -1.86 28.30
C LEU A 473 -28.04 -2.43 29.56
N GLN A 474 -26.97 -3.23 29.38
CA GLN A 474 -26.15 -3.70 30.48
C GLN A 474 -25.30 -2.57 31.10
N LYS A 475 -24.81 -1.63 30.28
CA LYS A 475 -24.11 -0.40 30.69
C LYS A 475 -25.01 0.49 31.57
N GLU A 476 -26.21 0.82 31.09
CA GLU A 476 -27.17 1.63 31.84
C GLU A 476 -27.53 1.01 33.20
N ARG A 477 -27.65 -0.33 33.26
CA ARG A 477 -27.98 -1.06 34.49
C ARG A 477 -26.84 -1.06 35.51
N GLU A 478 -25.59 -1.17 35.06
CA GLU A 478 -24.40 -1.11 35.93
C GLU A 478 -24.12 0.32 36.40
N GLU A 479 -24.27 1.33 35.54
CA GLU A 479 -24.17 2.75 35.91
C GLU A 479 -25.20 3.15 36.98
N ALA A 480 -26.46 2.72 36.82
CA ALA A 480 -27.51 2.96 37.81
C ALA A 480 -27.22 2.28 39.16
N ARG A 481 -26.64 1.08 39.15
CA ARG A 481 -26.25 0.33 40.35
C ARG A 481 -25.11 1.01 41.10
N LEU A 482 -24.11 1.54 40.38
CA LEU A 482 -22.98 2.27 40.95
C LEU A 482 -23.40 3.64 41.50
N ALA A 483 -24.26 4.37 40.80
CA ALA A 483 -24.83 5.63 41.27
C ALA A 483 -25.64 5.46 42.57
N ALA A 484 -26.45 4.41 42.67
CA ALA A 484 -27.18 4.07 43.89
C ALA A 484 -26.24 3.73 45.07
N ARG A 485 -25.12 3.06 44.79
CA ARG A 485 -24.10 2.70 45.79
C ARG A 485 -23.33 3.94 46.28
N ARG A 486 -23.05 4.92 45.39
CA ARG A 486 -22.47 6.24 45.73
C ARG A 486 -23.38 7.04 46.67
N LEU A 487 -24.66 7.17 46.35
CA LEU A 487 -25.66 7.85 47.19
C LEU A 487 -25.76 7.22 48.60
N LYS A 488 -25.70 5.89 48.67
CA LYS A 488 -25.71 5.15 49.95
C LYS A 488 -24.42 5.34 50.76
N ALA A 489 -23.27 5.44 50.11
CA ALA A 489 -21.98 5.71 50.76
C ALA A 489 -21.89 7.16 51.27
N ALA A 490 -22.26 8.14 50.43
CA ALA A 490 -22.29 9.56 50.77
C ALA A 490 -23.25 9.87 51.92
N SER A 491 -24.45 9.27 51.92
CA SER A 491 -25.42 9.44 53.03
C SER A 491 -24.93 8.83 54.35
N LYS A 492 -24.27 7.66 54.31
CA LYS A 492 -23.61 7.08 55.51
C LYS A 492 -22.51 7.98 56.05
N LEU A 493 -21.72 8.60 55.18
CA LEU A 493 -20.64 9.51 55.55
C LEU A 493 -21.19 10.78 56.20
N LYS A 494 -22.23 11.38 55.61
CA LYS A 494 -22.94 12.55 56.15
C LYS A 494 -23.60 12.24 57.51
N ALA A 495 -24.13 11.03 57.69
CA ALA A 495 -24.66 10.58 58.98
C ALA A 495 -23.57 10.35 60.05
N ARG A 496 -22.38 9.86 59.67
CA ARG A 496 -21.21 9.78 60.58
C ARG A 496 -20.71 11.16 60.97
N GLN A 497 -20.62 12.11 60.03
CA GLN A 497 -20.24 13.50 60.29
C GLN A 497 -21.22 14.18 61.27
N ALA A 498 -22.53 14.02 61.06
CA ALA A 498 -23.53 14.57 61.96
C ALA A 498 -23.48 13.97 63.39
N ARG A 499 -23.10 12.69 63.53
CA ARG A 499 -22.90 12.03 64.83
C ARG A 499 -21.59 12.43 65.52
N ALA A 500 -20.53 12.66 64.76
CA ALA A 500 -19.23 13.11 65.27
C ALA A 500 -19.27 14.58 65.72
N ALA A 501 -19.95 15.44 64.96
CA ALA A 501 -20.19 16.84 65.31
C ALA A 501 -20.98 16.98 66.63
N ARG A 502 -21.95 16.10 66.89
CA ARG A 502 -22.68 16.04 68.17
C ARG A 502 -21.83 15.62 69.37
N LYS A 503 -20.63 15.06 69.16
CA LYS A 503 -19.71 14.61 70.21
C LYS A 503 -18.43 15.45 70.33
N GLY A 504 -18.34 16.60 69.65
CA GLY A 504 -17.22 17.53 69.78
C GLY A 504 -15.86 17.03 69.26
N LYS A 505 -15.83 15.95 68.45
CA LYS A 505 -14.61 15.46 67.79
C LYS A 505 -14.71 15.66 66.28
N VAL A 506 -13.71 16.33 65.70
CA VAL A 506 -13.47 16.39 64.25
C VAL A 506 -12.67 15.15 63.86
N ILE A 507 -13.14 14.41 62.84
CA ILE A 507 -12.42 13.25 62.31
C ILE A 507 -11.75 13.72 61.00
N PRO A 508 -10.41 13.61 60.85
CA PRO A 508 -9.74 13.81 59.56
C PRO A 508 -10.23 12.75 58.57
N VAL A 509 -10.58 13.19 57.36
CA VAL A 509 -11.20 12.33 56.35
C VAL A 509 -10.14 11.45 55.69
N ASP A 510 -10.25 10.13 55.84
CA ASP A 510 -9.59 9.20 54.92
C ASP A 510 -10.40 9.19 53.61
N SER A 511 -10.01 10.09 52.70
CA SER A 511 -10.63 10.37 51.39
C SER A 511 -10.32 9.29 50.35
N ALA A 512 -9.43 8.34 50.67
CA ALA A 512 -8.99 7.28 49.76
C ALA A 512 -10.14 6.38 49.29
N ALA A 513 -11.06 6.01 50.18
CA ALA A 513 -12.19 5.12 49.83
C ALA A 513 -13.25 5.79 48.92
N LEU A 514 -13.34 7.13 48.96
CA LEU A 514 -14.21 7.89 48.04
C LEU A 514 -13.53 8.07 46.67
N ARG A 515 -12.21 8.30 46.65
CA ARG A 515 -11.40 8.32 45.42
C ARG A 515 -11.35 6.96 44.73
N GLU A 516 -11.30 5.85 45.47
CA GLU A 516 -11.45 4.50 44.90
C GLU A 516 -12.82 4.31 44.24
N LEU A 517 -13.90 4.82 44.83
CA LEU A 517 -15.25 4.76 44.27
C LEU A 517 -15.44 5.68 43.06
N ASP A 518 -14.84 6.87 43.06
CA ASP A 518 -14.81 7.77 41.90
C ASP A 518 -13.95 7.20 40.78
N SER A 519 -12.80 6.60 41.10
CA SER A 519 -11.95 5.89 40.14
C SER A 519 -12.69 4.73 39.48
N LEU A 520 -13.49 3.95 40.21
CA LEU A 520 -14.30 2.85 39.66
C LEU A 520 -15.42 3.32 38.73
N ILE A 521 -15.94 4.54 38.95
CA ILE A 521 -16.99 5.14 38.10
C ILE A 521 -16.39 5.70 36.81
N GLU A 522 -15.24 6.37 36.88
CA GLU A 522 -14.49 6.84 35.71
C GLU A 522 -13.87 5.68 34.92
N MET A 523 -13.36 4.66 35.62
CA MET A 523 -12.87 3.41 35.05
C MET A 523 -13.92 2.82 34.10
N ASN A 524 -15.18 2.69 34.51
CA ASN A 524 -16.24 2.11 33.67
C ASN A 524 -16.61 2.99 32.45
N MET A 525 -16.31 4.29 32.48
CA MET A 525 -16.48 5.20 31.35
C MET A 525 -15.27 5.18 30.38
N ALA A 526 -14.06 4.97 30.90
CA ALA A 526 -12.81 4.89 30.15
C ALA A 526 -12.47 3.46 29.65
N GLU A 527 -13.28 2.46 30.00
CA GLU A 527 -13.05 1.04 29.74
C GLU A 527 -13.09 0.62 28.24
N GLN A 528 -13.25 1.55 27.30
CA GLN A 528 -13.49 1.22 25.88
C GLN A 528 -12.46 1.67 24.85
N ASP A 529 -11.53 2.56 25.17
CA ASP A 529 -10.49 2.95 24.21
C ASP A 529 -9.18 2.93 24.98
N SER A 530 -8.21 2.10 24.59
CA SER A 530 -6.85 2.12 25.17
C SER A 530 -5.91 2.74 24.14
N LEU A 531 -5.17 3.80 24.46
CA LEU A 531 -4.48 4.68 23.48
C LEU A 531 -3.21 4.00 22.92
N LEU A 532 -2.64 3.08 23.69
CA LEU A 532 -1.62 2.15 23.20
C LEU A 532 -2.21 1.06 22.30
N ASN A 533 -3.44 0.61 22.57
CA ASN A 533 -4.17 -0.29 21.67
C ASN A 533 -4.66 0.45 20.42
N LEU A 534 -4.90 1.76 20.45
CA LEU A 534 -5.17 2.53 19.22
C LEU A 534 -3.92 2.68 18.35
N LEU A 535 -2.72 2.79 18.92
CA LEU A 535 -1.48 2.71 18.13
C LEU A 535 -1.14 1.28 17.65
N ALA A 536 -1.66 0.24 18.32
CA ALA A 536 -1.33 -1.17 18.11
C ALA A 536 -2.41 -2.00 17.36
N ASP A 537 -3.65 -2.03 17.83
CA ASP A 537 -4.79 -2.74 17.21
C ASP A 537 -5.23 -2.15 15.87
N SER A 538 -4.89 -0.88 15.62
CA SER A 538 -5.18 -0.13 14.41
C SER A 538 -4.93 -0.87 13.10
N LEU A 539 -3.68 -1.28 12.93
CA LEU A 539 -3.16 -1.84 11.71
C LEU A 539 -3.40 -3.36 11.65
N LEU A 540 -4.03 -3.95 12.67
CA LEU A 540 -4.47 -5.36 12.70
C LEU A 540 -5.81 -5.59 12.01
N SER A 541 -6.57 -4.52 11.76
CA SER A 541 -7.89 -4.62 11.13
C SER A 541 -7.83 -5.00 9.64
N ASP A 542 -6.75 -4.65 8.94
CA ASP A 542 -6.59 -4.95 7.52
C ASP A 542 -6.14 -6.41 7.23
N THR A 543 -5.42 -7.04 8.17
CA THR A 543 -4.90 -8.43 7.96
C THR A 543 -5.94 -9.51 8.28
N THR A 544 -6.91 -9.23 9.15
CA THR A 544 -7.87 -10.24 9.63
C THR A 544 -9.06 -10.46 8.70
N ALA A 545 -9.23 -9.63 7.65
CA ALA A 545 -10.32 -9.76 6.68
C ALA A 545 -10.10 -10.83 5.59
N MET A 546 -8.91 -11.46 5.49
CA MET A 546 -8.60 -12.41 4.41
C MET A 546 -8.13 -13.82 4.80
N ALA A 547 -7.97 -14.15 6.08
CA ALA A 547 -7.36 -15.42 6.46
C ALA A 547 -8.31 -16.39 7.19
N LEU A 548 -9.34 -16.92 6.50
CA LEU A 548 -9.93 -18.23 6.82
C LEU A 548 -10.53 -18.92 5.56
N PRO A 549 -9.95 -20.01 5.04
CA PRO A 549 -10.69 -20.95 4.21
C PRO A 549 -11.73 -21.70 5.05
N ALA A 550 -12.94 -21.82 4.52
CA ALA A 550 -14.12 -22.30 5.22
C ALA A 550 -14.22 -23.83 5.41
N ASP A 551 -13.13 -24.57 5.36
CA ASP A 551 -13.14 -26.03 5.54
C ASP A 551 -12.02 -26.46 6.50
N SER A 552 -12.38 -26.53 7.79
CA SER A 552 -11.78 -27.34 8.88
C SER A 552 -12.36 -26.86 10.22
N VAL A 553 -13.67 -27.01 10.39
CA VAL A 553 -14.25 -26.98 11.73
C VAL A 553 -13.92 -28.30 12.40
N ASP A 554 -13.20 -28.20 13.51
CA ASP A 554 -13.12 -29.12 14.65
C ASP A 554 -11.70 -29.60 14.97
N SER A 555 -10.92 -28.75 15.63
CA SER A 555 -9.94 -29.15 16.65
C SER A 555 -9.41 -27.92 17.39
N LEU A 556 -9.90 -27.76 18.63
CA LEU A 556 -9.34 -26.94 19.71
C LEU A 556 -9.36 -25.41 19.51
N ALA A 557 -10.23 -24.76 20.28
CA ALA A 557 -10.20 -23.34 20.54
C ALA A 557 -8.81 -22.92 21.06
N LEU A 558 -8.01 -22.28 20.20
CA LEU A 558 -6.83 -21.54 20.61
C LEU A 558 -7.23 -20.08 20.93
N PRO A 559 -6.59 -19.43 21.92
CA PRO A 559 -7.05 -18.14 22.45
C PRO A 559 -6.91 -17.00 21.45
N ARG A 560 -7.69 -15.94 21.69
CA ARG A 560 -7.72 -14.70 20.92
C ARG A 560 -6.45 -13.82 21.03
N ASP A 561 -5.44 -14.23 21.81
CA ASP A 561 -4.39 -13.34 22.35
C ASP A 561 -3.03 -13.37 21.61
N SER A 562 -2.90 -14.07 20.48
CA SER A 562 -1.58 -14.27 19.86
C SER A 562 -1.09 -13.14 18.94
N ILE A 563 -1.84 -12.03 18.81
CA ILE A 563 -1.45 -10.90 17.96
C ILE A 563 -1.33 -9.63 18.81
N TYR A 564 -0.17 -9.00 18.79
CA TYR A 564 0.10 -7.76 19.51
C TYR A 564 1.01 -6.85 18.72
N ARG A 565 1.13 -5.59 19.15
CA ARG A 565 2.13 -4.70 18.57
C ARG A 565 3.17 -4.23 19.55
N LEU A 566 4.32 -4.00 18.95
CA LEU A 566 5.55 -3.63 19.60
C LEU A 566 6.03 -2.34 18.96
N MET A 567 5.86 -1.23 19.67
CA MET A 567 6.43 0.05 19.27
C MET A 567 7.82 0.18 19.89
N LYS A 568 8.79 0.64 19.09
CA LYS A 568 10.15 0.93 19.55
C LYS A 568 10.57 2.30 19.06
N GLY A 569 11.01 3.15 19.96
CA GLY A 569 11.74 4.38 19.64
C GLY A 569 13.19 4.21 20.04
N TYR A 570 14.12 4.41 19.10
CA TYR A 570 15.55 4.28 19.33
C TYR A 570 16.23 5.64 19.25
N ARG A 571 17.03 5.93 20.28
CA ARG A 571 17.87 7.11 20.49
C ARG A 571 17.11 8.44 20.57
N ASP A 572 17.57 9.30 21.48
CA ASP A 572 17.05 10.66 21.73
C ASP A 572 15.52 10.71 21.74
N VAL A 573 14.92 9.76 22.48
CA VAL A 573 13.48 9.71 22.66
C VAL A 573 13.07 10.87 23.54
N ARG A 574 12.15 11.69 23.05
CA ARG A 574 11.54 12.78 23.82
C ARG A 574 10.03 12.73 23.64
N ILE A 575 9.33 12.82 24.76
CA ILE A 575 7.87 12.85 24.81
C ILE A 575 7.44 14.12 25.53
N PHE A 576 6.47 14.81 24.94
CA PHE A 576 5.85 16.00 25.51
C PHE A 576 4.33 15.87 25.51
N ARG A 577 3.75 16.10 26.68
CA ARG A 577 2.36 16.46 26.93
C ARG A 577 2.37 17.55 28.01
N SER A 578 1.33 18.37 28.16
CA SER A 578 1.35 19.50 29.11
C SER A 578 1.61 19.10 30.58
N ASP A 579 1.12 17.94 31.00
CA ASP A 579 1.24 17.40 32.35
C ASP A 579 2.32 16.31 32.50
N PHE A 580 2.93 15.87 31.40
CA PHE A 580 3.86 14.75 31.38
C PHE A 580 4.95 14.98 30.35
N GLN A 581 6.20 14.98 30.78
CA GLN A 581 7.35 15.01 29.86
C GLN A 581 8.33 13.91 30.24
N THR A 582 8.98 13.32 29.26
CA THR A 582 10.05 12.35 29.52
C THR A 582 11.09 12.36 28.41
N VAL A 583 12.32 12.01 28.79
CA VAL A 583 13.43 11.73 27.86
C VAL A 583 14.09 10.44 28.27
N CYS A 584 14.58 9.69 27.29
CA CYS A 584 15.41 8.51 27.47
C CYS A 584 16.21 8.26 26.18
N ASP A 585 17.16 7.32 26.20
CA ASP A 585 17.76 6.87 24.93
C ASP A 585 16.72 6.11 24.10
N SER A 586 16.11 5.08 24.69
CA SER A 586 15.27 4.15 23.94
C SER A 586 14.00 3.79 24.71
N ILE A 587 12.90 3.59 23.98
CA ILE A 587 11.59 3.24 24.52
C ILE A 587 11.03 2.02 23.81
N VAL A 588 10.38 1.14 24.55
CA VAL A 588 9.64 -0.01 24.02
C VAL A 588 8.26 -0.01 24.64
N ALA A 589 7.23 -0.12 23.80
CA ALA A 589 5.85 -0.18 24.26
C ALA A 589 5.17 -1.42 23.69
N ILE A 590 4.52 -2.19 24.56
CA ILE A 590 3.91 -3.48 24.23
C ILE A 590 2.40 -3.40 24.51
N SER A 591 1.59 -3.74 23.51
CA SER A 591 0.13 -3.59 23.62
C SER A 591 -0.54 -4.66 24.50
N THR A 592 -0.01 -5.88 24.53
CA THR A 592 -0.60 -7.02 25.27
C THR A 592 -0.61 -6.83 26.78
N ASP A 593 0.43 -6.20 27.32
CA ASP A 593 0.57 -5.98 28.77
C ASP A 593 0.39 -4.51 29.17
N SER A 594 0.14 -3.61 28.20
CA SER A 594 -0.03 -2.17 28.41
C SER A 594 1.16 -1.52 29.14
N THR A 595 2.36 -2.04 28.88
CA THR A 595 3.61 -1.56 29.48
C THR A 595 4.41 -0.70 28.50
N ILE A 596 5.10 0.28 29.08
CA ILE A 596 6.06 1.13 28.39
C ILE A 596 7.36 1.09 29.17
N HIS A 597 8.41 0.59 28.54
CA HIS A 597 9.75 0.49 29.10
C HIS A 597 10.61 1.63 28.55
N LEU A 598 11.23 2.39 29.43
CA LEU A 598 12.19 3.44 29.09
C LEU A 598 13.57 3.00 29.57
N TYR A 599 14.52 3.04 28.65
CA TYR A 599 15.87 2.53 28.86
C TYR A 599 16.91 3.65 28.74
N ILE A 600 17.95 3.52 29.57
CA ILE A 600 19.17 4.35 29.57
C ILE A 600 18.87 5.80 29.93
N ASP A 601 19.24 6.16 31.16
CA ASP A 601 19.07 7.48 31.76
C ASP A 601 17.68 8.11 31.54
N PRO A 602 16.57 7.35 31.77
CA PRO A 602 15.25 7.92 31.70
C PRO A 602 15.04 8.99 32.76
N VAL A 603 14.38 10.07 32.35
CA VAL A 603 13.92 11.12 33.26
C VAL A 603 12.46 11.39 32.98
N LEU A 604 11.65 11.43 34.05
CA LEU A 604 10.23 11.72 33.99
C LEU A 604 9.98 13.01 34.77
N TRP A 605 9.31 13.95 34.11
CA TRP A 605 8.81 15.17 34.73
C TRP A 605 7.28 15.16 34.78
N ASN A 606 6.75 15.44 35.96
CA ASN A 606 5.35 15.72 36.18
C ASN A 606 5.29 17.02 36.99
N GLN A 607 4.97 18.13 36.32
CA GLN A 607 4.94 19.48 36.91
C GLN A 607 6.32 19.92 37.45
N SER A 608 6.49 20.17 38.75
CA SER A 608 7.77 20.52 39.40
C SER A 608 8.58 19.31 39.84
N ASN A 609 8.00 18.11 39.76
CA ASN A 609 8.64 16.88 40.18
C ASN A 609 9.43 16.27 39.03
N GLN A 610 10.64 15.83 39.35
CA GLN A 610 11.50 15.02 38.51
C GLN A 610 11.72 13.66 39.18
N ILE A 611 11.67 12.59 38.39
CA ILE A 611 12.07 11.26 38.83
C ILE A 611 13.10 10.72 37.82
N THR A 612 14.24 10.25 38.32
CA THR A 612 15.32 9.63 37.54
C THR A 612 15.52 8.19 38.00
N SER A 613 15.92 7.31 37.10
CA SER A 613 16.33 5.93 37.40
C SER A 613 17.17 5.36 36.25
N ASP A 614 17.65 4.13 36.38
CA ASP A 614 18.37 3.43 35.29
C ASP A 614 17.38 2.90 34.24
N VAL A 615 16.22 2.40 34.68
CA VAL A 615 15.10 1.91 33.86
C VAL A 615 13.77 2.38 34.46
N MET A 616 12.78 2.69 33.63
CA MET A 616 11.42 2.98 34.06
C MET A 616 10.42 2.09 33.35
N ASP A 617 9.52 1.49 34.12
CA ASP A 617 8.40 0.72 33.59
C ASP A 617 7.11 1.44 33.93
N ILE A 618 6.42 1.93 32.90
CA ILE A 618 5.14 2.62 33.04
C ILE A 618 4.03 1.65 32.67
N PHE A 619 3.12 1.45 33.63
CA PHE A 619 1.95 0.61 33.47
C PHE A 619 0.75 1.49 33.20
N THR A 620 0.15 1.29 32.04
CA THR A 620 -1.05 2.00 31.64
C THR A 620 -2.27 1.12 31.80
N GLU A 621 -3.39 1.72 32.17
CA GLU A 621 -4.70 1.07 32.14
C GLU A 621 -5.69 2.09 31.59
N ARG A 622 -6.47 1.72 30.57
CA ARG A 622 -7.53 2.59 30.00
C ARG A 622 -7.01 3.99 29.62
N GLN A 623 -5.88 4.04 28.92
CA GLN A 623 -5.20 5.27 28.49
C GLN A 623 -4.69 6.20 29.59
N GLN A 624 -4.76 5.81 30.86
CA GLN A 624 -4.17 6.57 31.94
C GLN A 624 -2.95 5.83 32.47
N ILE A 625 -1.96 6.60 32.91
CA ILE A 625 -0.88 6.04 33.71
C ILE A 625 -1.51 5.56 35.01
N LYS A 626 -1.33 4.28 35.34
CA LYS A 626 -1.78 3.70 36.61
C LYS A 626 -0.67 3.74 37.64
N ARG A 627 0.52 3.29 37.23
CA ARG A 627 1.73 3.37 38.03
C ARG A 627 2.96 3.42 37.15
N ALA A 628 4.03 3.99 37.68
CA ALA A 628 5.37 3.89 37.13
C ALA A 628 6.30 3.28 38.18
N GLU A 629 7.07 2.29 37.77
CA GLU A 629 8.08 1.62 38.57
C GLU A 629 9.46 2.11 38.11
N PHE A 630 10.26 2.58 39.06
CA PHE A 630 11.57 3.16 38.81
C PHE A 630 12.62 2.21 39.39
N ILE A 631 13.42 1.63 38.51
CA ILE A 631 14.34 0.55 38.81
C ILE A 631 15.76 1.03 38.56
N GLY A 632 16.66 0.71 39.50
CA GLY A 632 18.05 1.13 39.43
C GLY A 632 18.22 2.57 39.91
N SER A 633 18.72 2.70 41.14
CA SER A 633 19.04 3.96 41.83
C SER A 633 17.98 5.07 41.68
N PRO A 634 16.69 4.82 41.95
CA PRO A 634 15.64 5.81 41.75
C PRO A 634 15.80 7.01 42.69
N MET A 635 15.63 8.21 42.14
CA MET A 635 15.69 9.48 42.85
C MET A 635 14.53 10.36 42.39
N MET A 636 13.73 10.85 43.35
CA MET A 636 12.72 11.87 43.09
C MET A 636 13.19 13.18 43.70
N ALA A 637 13.09 14.26 42.91
CA ALA A 637 13.41 15.61 43.31
C ALA A 637 12.28 16.57 42.96
N SER A 638 11.95 17.48 43.86
CA SER A 638 11.01 18.59 43.64
C SER A 638 11.72 19.91 43.91
N GLN A 639 11.77 20.78 42.91
CA GLN A 639 12.43 22.08 43.01
C GLN A 639 11.56 23.06 43.78
N LEU A 640 12.11 23.66 44.85
CA LEU A 640 11.46 24.74 45.61
C LEU A 640 11.96 26.12 45.18
N ASP A 641 13.28 26.26 45.02
CA ASP A 641 13.93 27.47 44.51
C ASP A 641 15.21 27.12 43.71
N THR A 642 16.13 28.06 43.54
CA THR A 642 17.38 27.85 42.79
C THR A 642 18.34 26.87 43.46
N THR A 643 18.28 26.73 44.79
CA THR A 643 19.25 25.98 45.60
C THR A 643 18.63 24.83 46.40
N HIS A 644 17.35 24.91 46.78
CA HIS A 644 16.67 23.95 47.65
C HIS A 644 15.73 23.01 46.88
N TYR A 645 15.86 21.71 47.19
CA TYR A 645 15.11 20.64 46.55
C TYR A 645 14.65 19.63 47.59
N ASN A 646 13.37 19.29 47.56
CA ASN A 646 12.86 18.11 48.27
C ASN A 646 13.31 16.87 47.52
N GLN A 647 13.97 15.96 48.22
CA GLN A 647 14.66 14.82 47.62
C GLN A 647 14.31 13.55 48.37
N VAL A 648 14.05 12.47 47.62
CA VAL A 648 13.96 11.13 48.20
C VAL A 648 14.61 10.11 47.28
N ALA A 649 15.41 9.23 47.89
CA ALA A 649 16.07 8.10 47.25
C ALA A 649 15.76 6.80 47.99
N GLY A 650 15.83 5.67 47.29
CA GLY A 650 15.71 4.34 47.86
C GLY A 650 16.20 3.26 46.89
N LYS A 651 15.97 1.98 47.21
CA LYS A 651 16.32 0.87 46.31
C LYS A 651 15.33 0.73 45.15
N THR A 652 14.05 0.86 45.43
CA THR A 652 12.98 0.86 44.43
C THR A 652 11.98 1.97 44.73
N MET A 653 11.34 2.49 43.68
CA MET A 653 10.31 3.52 43.82
C MET A 653 9.13 3.19 42.91
N THR A 654 7.92 3.43 43.41
CA THR A 654 6.68 3.26 42.66
C THR A 654 5.82 4.50 42.81
N ALA A 655 5.55 5.20 41.71
CA ALA A 655 4.62 6.31 41.67
C ALA A 655 3.26 5.82 41.17
N TYR A 656 2.20 6.15 41.90
CA TYR A 656 0.82 5.88 41.52
C TYR A 656 0.15 7.16 41.02
N PHE A 657 -0.58 7.00 39.94
CA PHE A 657 -1.16 8.11 39.20
C PHE A 657 -2.69 8.01 39.22
N TYR A 658 -3.33 9.17 39.24
CA TYR A 658 -4.77 9.33 39.08
C TYR A 658 -5.01 10.58 38.22
N ASN A 659 -5.76 10.45 37.14
CA ASN A 659 -5.92 11.51 36.14
C ASN A 659 -4.58 12.10 35.68
N ASN A 660 -3.58 11.22 35.48
CA ASN A 660 -2.21 11.53 35.07
C ASN A 660 -1.42 12.45 36.02
N GLN A 661 -1.87 12.57 37.27
CA GLN A 661 -1.16 13.24 38.34
C GLN A 661 -0.72 12.23 39.40
N ILE A 662 0.49 12.40 39.92
CA ILE A 662 0.99 11.55 41.00
C ILE A 662 0.21 11.87 42.28
N TYR A 663 -0.46 10.88 42.85
CA TYR A 663 -1.16 11.03 44.14
C TYR A 663 -0.46 10.30 45.29
N ARG A 664 0.38 9.31 44.97
CA ARG A 664 1.16 8.54 45.94
C ARG A 664 2.50 8.13 45.33
N ASN A 665 3.56 8.27 46.10
CA ASN A 665 4.88 7.74 45.74
C ASN A 665 5.39 6.88 46.91
N ASP A 666 5.67 5.61 46.62
CA ASP A 666 6.23 4.66 47.58
C ASP A 666 7.71 4.43 47.27
N VAL A 667 8.55 4.65 48.27
CA VAL A 667 10.00 4.43 48.19
C VAL A 667 10.36 3.33 49.16
N ASN A 668 10.93 2.24 48.65
CA ASN A 668 11.21 1.05 49.44
C ASN A 668 12.71 0.72 49.49
N GLY A 669 13.13 0.26 50.66
CA GLY A 669 14.50 -0.15 50.96
C GLY A 669 15.47 1.02 51.12
N ASN A 670 15.94 1.24 52.35
CA ASN A 670 16.89 2.29 52.72
C ASN A 670 16.47 3.66 52.19
N ALA A 671 15.23 4.06 52.47
CA ALA A 671 14.72 5.36 52.07
C ALA A 671 15.51 6.49 52.76
N GLN A 672 16.08 7.39 51.96
CA GLN A 672 16.77 8.59 52.43
C GLN A 672 16.04 9.81 51.90
N THR A 673 15.74 10.77 52.76
CA THR A 673 14.96 11.96 52.42
C THR A 673 15.65 13.22 52.94
N ILE A 674 15.75 14.24 52.08
CA ILE A 674 15.99 15.62 52.49
C ILE A 674 14.72 16.39 52.15
N TYR A 675 14.02 16.89 53.16
CA TYR A 675 12.74 17.58 53.00
C TYR A 675 12.76 18.94 53.66
N TYR A 676 12.52 19.98 52.87
CA TYR A 676 12.38 21.36 53.32
C TYR A 676 10.90 21.64 53.59
N MET A 677 10.60 22.00 54.84
CA MET A 677 9.26 22.39 55.25
C MET A 677 9.03 23.86 54.91
N GLN A 678 7.85 24.15 54.38
CA GLN A 678 7.41 25.51 54.08
C GLN A 678 6.26 25.90 55.01
N ASP A 679 6.28 27.14 55.51
CA ASP A 679 5.20 27.72 56.32
C ASP A 679 4.92 29.16 55.86
N GLY A 680 3.72 29.69 56.15
CA GLY A 680 3.29 31.03 55.77
C GLY A 680 2.66 31.19 54.37
N GLU A 681 2.14 32.40 54.11
CA GLU A 681 1.63 32.84 52.79
C GLU A 681 2.30 34.18 52.41
N PRO A 682 3.27 34.21 51.47
CA PRO A 682 3.74 33.11 50.63
C PRO A 682 4.53 32.03 51.40
N PRO A 683 4.65 30.79 50.87
CA PRO A 683 5.36 29.71 51.55
C PRO A 683 6.87 30.02 51.63
N GLU A 684 7.40 30.11 52.84
CA GLU A 684 8.83 30.31 53.13
C GLU A 684 9.44 29.04 53.73
N ILE A 685 10.69 28.73 53.36
CA ILE A 685 11.40 27.54 53.88
C ILE A 685 11.82 27.81 55.33
N THR A 686 11.32 27.01 56.27
CA THR A 686 11.57 27.20 57.71
C THR A 686 12.58 26.21 58.28
N MET A 687 12.51 24.95 57.86
CA MET A 687 13.33 23.87 58.40
C MET A 687 13.72 22.86 57.33
N MET A 688 14.88 22.24 57.50
CA MET A 688 15.35 21.09 56.73
C MET A 688 15.31 19.83 57.58
N GLY A 689 14.56 18.83 57.13
CA GLY A 689 14.56 17.48 57.68
C GLY A 689 15.45 16.55 56.88
N VAL A 690 16.35 15.84 57.57
CA VAL A 690 17.14 14.73 57.03
C VAL A 690 16.66 13.46 57.70
N ILE A 691 16.05 12.55 56.93
CA ILE A 691 15.39 11.36 57.44
C ILE A 691 15.89 10.12 56.70
N GLU A 692 16.27 9.09 57.45
CA GLU A 692 16.57 7.76 56.95
C GLU A 692 15.58 6.76 57.55
N SER A 693 15.01 5.88 56.73
CA SER A 693 14.08 4.84 57.20
C SER A 693 14.15 3.59 56.32
N GLY A 694 13.52 2.50 56.76
CA GLY A 694 13.38 1.31 55.90
C GLY A 694 12.64 1.63 54.60
N ASP A 695 11.45 2.24 54.73
CA ASP A 695 10.59 2.59 53.59
C ASP A 695 9.79 3.87 53.91
N CYS A 696 9.37 4.62 52.89
CA CYS A 696 8.50 5.78 53.07
C CYS A 696 7.43 5.90 51.98
N SER A 697 6.32 6.55 52.30
CA SER A 697 5.27 6.89 51.33
C SER A 697 4.94 8.38 51.38
N PHE A 698 4.94 9.03 50.23
CA PHE A 698 4.49 10.40 50.02
C PHE A 698 3.07 10.36 49.49
N TYR A 699 2.17 11.12 50.11
CA TYR A 699 0.81 11.35 49.65
C TYR A 699 0.72 12.78 49.15
N ILE A 700 0.25 12.94 47.91
CA ILE A 700 0.24 14.21 47.18
C ILE A 700 -1.21 14.55 46.83
N GLU A 701 -1.64 15.76 47.19
CA GLU A 701 -2.95 16.32 46.83
C GLU A 701 -2.75 17.75 46.34
N ASP A 702 -3.51 18.15 45.30
CA ASP A 702 -3.43 19.49 44.71
C ASP A 702 -1.99 19.97 44.44
N LYS A 703 -1.14 19.04 43.98
CA LYS A 703 0.28 19.25 43.63
C LYS A 703 1.21 19.51 44.82
N GLN A 704 0.74 19.31 46.05
CA GLN A 704 1.52 19.45 47.28
C GLN A 704 1.58 18.15 48.07
N VAL A 705 2.69 17.91 48.76
CA VAL A 705 2.82 16.77 49.67
C VAL A 705 2.01 17.07 50.92
N VAL A 706 0.94 16.31 51.15
CA VAL A 706 0.07 16.49 52.33
C VAL A 706 0.47 15.59 53.50
N GLN A 707 1.12 14.47 53.22
CA GLN A 707 1.55 13.53 54.25
C GLN A 707 2.75 12.72 53.77
N ILE A 708 3.74 12.56 54.65
CA ILE A 708 4.85 11.62 54.47
C ILE A 708 4.80 10.61 55.61
N THR A 709 4.75 9.32 55.28
CA THR A 709 4.73 8.23 56.25
C THR A 709 6.02 7.44 56.16
N TYR A 710 6.90 7.59 57.14
CA TYR A 710 8.10 6.77 57.29
C TYR A 710 7.79 5.50 58.07
N ARG A 711 8.39 4.38 57.67
CA ARG A 711 8.20 3.05 58.28
C ARG A 711 9.55 2.41 58.59
N THR A 712 9.53 1.53 59.60
CA THR A 712 10.71 0.77 60.05
C THR A 712 11.80 1.68 60.64
N GLU A 713 11.64 1.97 61.94
CA GLU A 713 12.61 2.70 62.80
C GLU A 713 13.29 3.92 62.12
N PRO A 714 12.52 4.98 61.79
CA PRO A 714 13.09 6.16 61.13
C PRO A 714 14.07 6.90 62.06
N VAL A 715 15.25 7.22 61.54
CA VAL A 715 16.22 8.13 62.15
C VAL A 715 16.06 9.48 61.46
N TYR A 716 15.82 10.54 62.23
CA TYR A 716 15.57 11.87 61.67
C TYR A 716 16.28 12.97 62.45
N ASN A 717 16.74 13.98 61.73
CA ASN A 717 17.25 15.24 62.28
C ASN A 717 16.54 16.40 61.58
N PHE A 718 16.06 17.37 62.35
CA PHE A 718 15.47 18.59 61.83
C PHE A 718 16.35 19.79 62.22
N TYR A 719 16.69 20.60 61.22
CA TYR A 719 17.53 21.77 61.37
C TYR A 719 16.72 23.02 61.00
N PRO A 720 16.61 24.03 61.88
CA PRO A 720 16.29 25.39 61.45
C PRO A 720 17.28 25.85 60.37
N MET A 721 16.83 26.69 59.44
CA MET A 721 17.66 27.06 58.28
C MET A 721 19.02 27.70 58.66
N ASP A 722 19.06 28.43 59.78
CA ASP A 722 20.27 29.09 60.30
C ASP A 722 21.21 28.15 61.08
N ASP A 723 20.74 26.95 61.45
CA ASP A 723 21.42 26.00 62.34
C ASP A 723 21.83 24.70 61.63
N ILE A 724 21.91 24.71 60.30
CA ILE A 724 22.39 23.55 59.52
C ILE A 724 23.92 23.43 59.67
N PRO A 725 24.45 22.30 60.19
CA PRO A 725 25.89 22.12 60.33
C PRO A 725 26.59 22.22 58.95
N PRO A 726 27.76 22.86 58.84
CA PRO A 726 28.50 22.94 57.56
C PRO A 726 28.91 21.56 56.99
N THR A 727 28.90 20.51 57.82
CA THR A 727 29.18 19.13 57.43
C THR A 727 27.96 18.38 56.89
N GLN A 728 26.76 18.95 56.97
CA GLN A 728 25.53 18.33 56.51
C GLN A 728 25.36 18.54 55.01
N ASP A 729 25.26 17.45 54.26
CA ASP A 729 24.98 17.51 52.83
C ASP A 729 23.55 18.01 52.57
N LEU A 730 23.41 18.94 51.64
CA LEU A 730 22.12 19.48 51.17
C LEU A 730 21.50 18.64 50.05
N TYR A 731 22.29 17.71 49.49
CA TYR A 731 21.88 16.84 48.39
C TYR A 731 22.17 15.38 48.72
N LEU A 732 21.22 14.50 48.39
CA LEU A 732 21.42 13.07 48.52
C LEU A 732 22.49 12.58 47.53
N LYS A 733 23.19 11.51 47.89
CA LYS A 733 24.18 10.90 47.01
C LYS A 733 23.53 10.50 45.67
N GLY A 734 24.12 10.95 44.57
CA GLY A 734 23.61 10.68 43.22
C GLY A 734 22.52 11.65 42.74
N PHE A 735 22.17 12.67 43.53
CA PHE A 735 21.28 13.74 43.11
C PHE A 735 21.77 14.41 41.82
N LYS A 736 20.86 14.57 40.86
CA LYS A 736 21.07 15.29 39.61
C LYS A 736 19.77 15.99 39.23
N TRP A 737 19.83 17.31 39.05
CA TRP A 737 18.71 18.06 38.49
C TRP A 737 18.86 18.15 36.97
N GLU A 738 17.89 17.61 36.24
CA GLU A 738 17.94 17.44 34.78
C GLU A 738 16.98 18.42 34.07
N GLY A 739 16.59 19.52 34.72
CA GLY A 739 15.64 20.50 34.17
C GLY A 739 16.02 21.04 32.78
N ALA A 740 17.31 21.06 32.42
CA ALA A 740 17.78 21.44 31.09
C ALA A 740 17.48 20.41 29.98
N ARG A 741 17.31 19.13 30.32
CA ARG A 741 16.89 18.07 29.39
C ARG A 741 15.38 17.99 29.21
N ARG A 742 14.61 18.69 30.05
CA ARG A 742 13.14 18.67 30.00
C ARG A 742 12.65 19.24 28.66
N PRO A 743 11.96 18.46 27.83
CA PRO A 743 11.57 18.91 26.50
C PRO A 743 10.39 19.89 26.59
N VAL A 744 10.40 20.90 25.72
CA VAL A 744 9.19 21.64 25.35
C VAL A 744 8.59 21.05 24.08
N GLN A 745 7.34 21.40 23.76
CA GLN A 745 6.67 20.91 22.54
C GLN A 745 7.51 21.14 21.28
N ALA A 746 8.13 22.31 21.15
CA ALA A 746 8.97 22.66 20.00
C ALA A 746 10.24 21.80 19.87
N ASP A 747 10.74 21.22 20.96
CA ASP A 747 11.88 20.29 20.92
C ASP A 747 11.47 18.91 20.38
N VAL A 748 10.18 18.59 20.45
CA VAL A 748 9.61 17.30 20.03
C VAL A 748 9.02 17.40 18.63
N PHE A 749 8.35 18.52 18.33
CA PHE A 749 7.63 18.73 17.08
C PHE A 749 7.71 20.20 16.62
N ASP A 750 8.39 20.42 15.49
CA ASP A 750 8.59 21.72 14.84
C ASP A 750 8.01 21.78 13.41
N ARG A 751 7.31 20.74 12.96
CA ARG A 751 6.81 20.61 11.60
C ARG A 751 5.44 21.29 11.43
N ARG A 752 5.12 21.67 10.19
CA ARG A 752 3.79 22.17 9.81
C ARG A 752 2.88 21.01 9.42
N ILE A 753 1.73 20.91 10.07
CA ILE A 753 0.70 19.92 9.74
C ILE A 753 -0.06 20.38 8.49
N ARG A 754 -0.09 19.54 7.45
CA ARG A 754 -0.95 19.72 6.27
C ARG A 754 -2.40 19.41 6.64
N PRO A 755 -3.37 20.22 6.19
CA PRO A 755 -4.78 19.90 6.37
C PRO A 755 -5.19 18.71 5.50
N SER A 756 -6.18 17.95 5.97
CA SER A 756 -6.82 16.87 5.21
C SER A 756 -7.35 17.37 3.86
N GLN A 757 -7.11 16.61 2.80
CA GLN A 757 -7.61 16.84 1.45
C GLN A 757 -8.72 15.86 1.05
N ARG A 758 -9.02 14.84 1.88
CA ARG A 758 -10.03 13.80 1.66
C ARG A 758 -11.32 14.31 1.03
N LYS A 759 -11.95 15.33 1.63
CA LYS A 759 -13.24 15.86 1.15
C LYS A 759 -13.18 16.39 -0.28
N GLU A 760 -12.07 17.02 -0.67
CA GLU A 760 -11.86 17.53 -2.01
C GLU A 760 -11.58 16.38 -2.98
N ARG A 761 -10.68 15.47 -2.60
CA ARG A 761 -10.21 14.36 -3.45
C ARG A 761 -11.28 13.30 -3.71
N THR A 762 -12.07 12.93 -2.70
CA THR A 762 -13.20 11.99 -2.85
C THR A 762 -14.31 12.55 -3.75
N ARG A 763 -14.37 13.86 -3.99
CA ARG A 763 -15.37 14.49 -4.88
C ARG A 763 -14.91 14.62 -6.32
N LEU A 764 -13.66 14.26 -6.62
CA LEU A 764 -13.14 14.32 -7.98
C LEU A 764 -13.94 13.38 -8.89
N ARG A 765 -14.16 13.83 -10.12
CA ARG A 765 -14.84 13.02 -11.13
C ARG A 765 -13.88 12.00 -11.71
N HIS A 766 -14.31 10.74 -11.69
CA HIS A 766 -13.67 9.65 -12.40
C HIS A 766 -13.71 9.89 -13.92
N PRO A 767 -12.88 9.18 -14.71
CA PRO A 767 -12.90 9.21 -16.17
C PRO A 767 -14.29 8.96 -16.77
N ASP A 768 -14.74 9.88 -17.62
CA ASP A 768 -16.02 9.85 -18.33
C ASP A 768 -15.89 9.58 -19.83
N PHE A 769 -14.67 9.55 -20.37
CA PHE A 769 -14.35 9.23 -21.76
C PHE A 769 -15.16 10.03 -22.81
N PRO A 770 -15.20 11.38 -22.73
CA PRO A 770 -15.97 12.21 -23.64
C PRO A 770 -15.53 12.12 -25.11
N ILE A 771 -14.27 11.82 -25.39
CA ILE A 771 -13.79 11.69 -26.78
C ILE A 771 -14.30 10.37 -27.36
N MET A 772 -14.21 9.28 -26.59
CA MET A 772 -14.75 7.98 -26.97
C MET A 772 -16.24 8.03 -27.24
N MET A 773 -17.03 8.63 -26.34
CA MET A 773 -18.47 8.78 -26.55
C MET A 773 -18.79 9.51 -27.86
N ARG A 774 -18.09 10.63 -28.13
CA ARG A 774 -18.27 11.37 -29.39
C ARG A 774 -17.90 10.56 -30.62
N ILE A 775 -16.80 9.80 -30.58
CA ILE A 775 -16.37 8.95 -31.70
C ILE A 775 -17.37 7.81 -31.94
N GLU A 776 -17.85 7.15 -30.89
CA GLU A 776 -18.83 6.05 -31.01
C GLU A 776 -20.19 6.53 -31.55
N GLU A 777 -20.70 7.67 -31.08
CA GLU A 777 -21.91 8.29 -31.63
C GLU A 777 -21.74 8.66 -33.11
N HIS A 778 -20.58 9.25 -33.46
CA HIS A 778 -20.27 9.62 -34.83
C HIS A 778 -20.16 8.39 -35.73
N LYS A 779 -19.49 7.33 -35.26
CA LYS A 779 -19.35 6.03 -35.93
C LYS A 779 -20.71 5.43 -36.22
N LYS A 780 -21.59 5.35 -35.22
CA LYS A 780 -22.96 4.83 -35.36
C LYS A 780 -23.73 5.57 -36.46
N ARG A 781 -23.72 6.91 -36.42
CA ARG A 781 -24.42 7.75 -37.42
C ARG A 781 -23.88 7.53 -38.83
N LEU A 782 -22.57 7.42 -39.01
CA LEU A 782 -21.98 7.21 -40.34
C LEU A 782 -22.28 5.83 -40.91
N ILE A 783 -22.28 4.79 -40.06
CA ILE A 783 -22.65 3.42 -40.45
C ILE A 783 -24.12 3.38 -40.88
N GLU A 784 -25.03 4.01 -40.13
CA GLU A 784 -26.45 4.13 -40.50
C GLU A 784 -26.63 4.84 -41.84
N GLN A 785 -25.80 5.85 -42.13
CA GLN A 785 -25.77 6.57 -43.40
C GLN A 785 -25.04 5.84 -44.54
N ARG A 786 -24.43 4.67 -44.26
CA ARG A 786 -23.54 3.93 -45.19
C ARG A 786 -22.39 4.79 -45.74
N ARG A 787 -21.95 5.78 -44.97
CA ARG A 787 -20.86 6.70 -45.32
C ARG A 787 -19.50 6.24 -44.81
N TRP A 788 -19.49 5.33 -43.84
CA TRP A 788 -18.29 4.79 -43.23
C TRP A 788 -18.51 3.32 -42.88
N ALA A 789 -17.45 2.52 -42.97
CA ALA A 789 -17.44 1.11 -42.59
C ALA A 789 -16.23 0.81 -41.71
N ASP A 790 -16.42 -0.06 -40.71
CA ASP A 790 -15.34 -0.50 -39.82
C ASP A 790 -14.45 -1.53 -40.53
N ARG A 791 -13.51 -0.99 -41.31
CA ARG A 791 -12.62 -1.75 -42.17
C ARG A 791 -11.59 -2.54 -41.38
N ASN A 792 -11.32 -3.76 -41.85
CA ASN A 792 -10.28 -4.69 -41.34
C ASN A 792 -9.62 -5.45 -42.52
N ASP A 793 -9.79 -4.95 -43.74
CA ASP A 793 -9.21 -5.52 -44.94
C ASP A 793 -7.69 -5.50 -44.88
N GLN A 794 -7.07 -6.56 -45.37
CA GLN A 794 -5.62 -6.69 -45.48
C GLN A 794 -5.18 -6.24 -46.88
N VAL A 795 -3.87 -6.04 -47.05
CA VAL A 795 -3.30 -5.78 -48.38
C VAL A 795 -3.60 -6.97 -49.30
N ASP A 796 -4.05 -6.69 -50.52
CA ASP A 796 -4.48 -7.73 -51.45
C ASP A 796 -3.32 -8.66 -51.87
N PRO A 797 -3.58 -9.95 -52.15
CA PRO A 797 -2.52 -10.92 -52.47
C PRO A 797 -1.64 -10.52 -53.67
N LEU A 798 -2.21 -9.87 -54.69
CA LEU A 798 -1.43 -9.45 -55.87
C LEU A 798 -0.47 -8.30 -55.52
N THR A 799 -0.85 -7.43 -54.59
CA THR A 799 0.03 -6.39 -54.04
C THR A 799 1.07 -6.98 -53.11
N VAL A 800 0.74 -8.02 -52.35
CA VAL A 800 1.72 -8.78 -51.56
C VAL A 800 2.80 -9.39 -52.46
N GLU A 801 2.42 -10.03 -53.57
CA GLU A 801 3.36 -10.61 -54.53
C GLU A 801 4.24 -9.54 -55.20
N TRP A 802 3.64 -8.43 -55.64
CA TRP A 802 4.39 -7.30 -56.19
C TRP A 802 5.39 -6.70 -55.18
N MET A 803 5.00 -6.56 -53.91
CA MET A 803 5.91 -6.12 -52.84
C MET A 803 7.09 -7.09 -52.67
N ARG A 804 6.87 -8.40 -52.81
CA ARG A 804 7.92 -9.43 -52.75
C ARG A 804 8.92 -9.30 -53.89
N GLU A 805 8.47 -8.93 -55.08
CA GLU A 805 9.35 -8.65 -56.23
C GLU A 805 10.25 -7.43 -55.95
N LEU A 806 9.75 -6.42 -55.25
CA LEU A 806 10.50 -5.24 -54.81
C LEU A 806 11.43 -5.50 -53.61
N GLY A 807 11.51 -6.75 -53.12
CA GLY A 807 12.34 -7.14 -51.98
C GLY A 807 11.71 -6.86 -50.61
N TYR A 808 10.40 -6.67 -50.54
CA TYR A 808 9.66 -6.44 -49.31
C TYR A 808 8.67 -7.58 -49.02
N GLU A 809 8.50 -7.93 -47.75
CA GLU A 809 7.39 -8.74 -47.28
C GLU A 809 6.40 -7.79 -46.62
N VAL A 810 5.35 -7.40 -47.36
CA VAL A 810 4.25 -6.46 -46.99
C VAL A 810 4.53 -5.66 -45.71
N GLY A 811 5.10 -4.48 -45.90
CA GLY A 811 5.42 -3.58 -44.80
C GLY A 811 6.85 -3.73 -44.24
N GLN A 812 7.56 -4.85 -44.43
CA GLN A 812 8.93 -5.12 -43.95
C GLN A 812 9.93 -5.41 -45.08
N PRO A 813 11.23 -5.08 -44.96
CA PRO A 813 12.26 -5.56 -45.90
C PRO A 813 12.50 -7.07 -45.72
N ARG A 814 12.72 -7.80 -46.82
CA ARG A 814 13.04 -9.23 -46.77
C ARG A 814 14.43 -9.44 -46.13
N GLU A 815 14.52 -10.26 -45.08
CA GLU A 815 15.82 -10.68 -44.54
C GLU A 815 16.61 -11.44 -45.63
N PRO A 816 17.92 -11.18 -45.80
CA PRO A 816 18.73 -11.95 -46.73
C PRO A 816 18.73 -13.41 -46.26
N GLN A 817 18.26 -14.32 -47.11
CA GLN A 817 18.31 -15.75 -46.84
C GLN A 817 19.76 -16.13 -46.52
N ARG A 818 20.03 -16.58 -45.29
CA ARG A 818 21.29 -17.25 -44.98
C ARG A 818 21.40 -18.44 -45.93
N PRO A 819 22.53 -18.61 -46.65
CA PRO A 819 22.71 -19.79 -47.47
C PRO A 819 22.59 -21.03 -46.59
N ALA A 820 21.81 -22.01 -47.06
CA ALA A 820 21.63 -23.29 -46.37
C ALA A 820 23.02 -23.90 -46.07
N PRO A 821 23.23 -24.49 -44.88
CA PRO A 821 24.47 -25.21 -44.62
C PRO A 821 24.62 -26.32 -45.66
N GLN A 822 25.71 -26.28 -46.42
CA GLN A 822 26.09 -27.38 -47.29
C GLN A 822 26.31 -28.60 -46.37
N ALA A 823 25.53 -29.65 -46.61
CA ALA A 823 25.69 -30.91 -45.92
C ALA A 823 27.01 -31.56 -46.37
N GLU A 824 27.90 -31.85 -45.42
CA GLU A 824 28.99 -32.82 -45.57
C GLU A 824 28.50 -34.24 -45.26
#